data_AF-A0A7V6D0U7-F1
#
_entry.id   AF-A0A7V6D0U7-F1
#
_cell.length_a   1.000
_cell.length_b   1.000
_cell.length_c   1.000
_cell.angle_alpha   90.00
_cell.angle_beta   90.00
_cell.angle_gamma   90.00
#
_symmetry.space_group_name_H-M   'P 1'
#
loop_
_entity.id
_entity.type
_entity.pdbx_description
1 polymer ?
#
loop_
_entity_poly.entity_id
_entity_poly.type
_entity_poly.pdbx_seq_one_letter_code
_entity_poly.pdbx_strand_id
1 'polypeptide(L)'
;MSVPDSAFDVRITRWKWLWATWLLLFGLISVQPWARHLEYARLHHPDLWVLFVIALVVVCLVLPVVYQRTFRTKLWRYEPLLVTAAVLVAGLLYNPRATLVVSGLSVTAYALGRTAIERCGIRSESPALRILSYMLTGFSLVLLVALALGSVGKLQGPWVAGACGLGIVVGARYVPGLFTDLKVLWLRWRTAQELGGSLAALAVVAAAGFILTALLPILAPSIAFDALKFHLPAAEVYARTGWVRPLAVETYSEGPQGFEVLAACAWSLGGQAAAQLVHPLFWALSLLAGASLARNWGASRDAVVIGLTLGLAVPYAHWTGAVAKNDWMVAAYLLGTLSAYLEWRRTSHFRWLMLGAFWAGVAAAVKYTAFLGLAPLGLLYLLAVRKHSNPLGALCLLAIVFGPLGLYWSVRNTVRFGNPIYPHRLNEPVPPKSRSASFYGPQGLPRRLVLTPWAVHFRGRGTSAETRNPLGLALVFTLPLWWLLRRSSQRPELRAVAWFCGLSLLLATLIFPQIRFVLAALLLLFFLTGERLAALDRFCQGWLSQLTRLALASCLALSLAIVWILEVNRPQLSLFTFRSSRAEYLRQALAPYGSLEALQRLAGPDDRILAIDNCSRLYAPFPERFSCEYIGESPEVMWEQVTRLVSSLDYEYLVLPVRPEAAALEKLSSRRYMLEPIYRDRWYVVYRTRTIGPGASPGPES
;
A
#
# COMPACT_ATOMS: atom_id res chain seq x y z
N MET A 1 -28.53 -15.23 -4.69
CA MET A 1 -28.66 -15.47 -6.13
C MET A 1 -27.34 -16.01 -6.63
N SER A 2 -27.32 -17.32 -6.89
CA SER A 2 -26.26 -17.98 -7.65
C SER A 2 -26.17 -17.32 -9.03
N VAL A 3 -24.96 -17.21 -9.57
CA VAL A 3 -24.77 -16.73 -10.95
C VAL A 3 -25.33 -17.81 -11.87
N PRO A 4 -26.30 -17.51 -12.76
CA PRO A 4 -26.81 -18.53 -13.67
C PRO A 4 -25.67 -19.02 -14.57
N ASP A 5 -25.61 -20.34 -14.79
CA ASP A 5 -24.54 -21.00 -15.57
C ASP A 5 -24.40 -20.44 -16.99
N SER A 6 -25.45 -19.81 -17.52
CA SER A 6 -25.46 -19.09 -18.80
C SER A 6 -24.56 -17.85 -18.87
N ALA A 7 -23.94 -17.41 -17.76
CA ALA A 7 -23.09 -16.23 -17.73
C ALA A 7 -21.69 -16.45 -18.35
N PHE A 8 -21.26 -17.71 -18.54
CA PHE A 8 -19.95 -18.06 -19.07
C PHE A 8 -20.07 -18.83 -20.40
N ASP A 9 -19.19 -18.49 -21.35
CA ASP A 9 -18.87 -19.38 -22.47
C ASP A 9 -17.87 -20.42 -21.94
N VAL A 10 -18.40 -21.58 -21.54
CA VAL A 10 -17.67 -22.66 -20.88
C VAL A 10 -17.03 -23.57 -21.94
N ARG A 11 -15.81 -23.22 -22.35
CA ARG A 11 -15.05 -24.01 -23.34
C ARG A 11 -14.28 -25.16 -22.70
N ILE A 12 -14.03 -25.07 -21.39
CA ILE A 12 -13.19 -26.03 -20.67
C ILE A 12 -13.71 -27.47 -20.72
N THR A 13 -15.03 -27.68 -20.87
CA THR A 13 -15.60 -29.03 -20.98
C THR A 13 -15.12 -29.76 -22.23
N ARG A 14 -14.90 -29.03 -23.34
CA ARG A 14 -14.33 -29.55 -24.59
C ARG A 14 -12.80 -29.59 -24.57
N TRP A 15 -12.17 -28.68 -23.84
CA TRP A 15 -10.71 -28.48 -23.84
C TRP A 15 -10.03 -28.84 -22.51
N LYS A 16 -10.53 -29.86 -21.80
CA LYS A 16 -10.00 -30.29 -20.49
C LYS A 16 -8.52 -30.66 -20.56
N TRP A 17 -8.08 -31.28 -21.65
CA TRP A 17 -6.69 -31.63 -21.90
C TRP A 17 -5.78 -30.42 -22.03
N LEU A 18 -6.24 -29.32 -22.63
CA LEU A 18 -5.47 -28.08 -22.68
C LEU A 18 -5.20 -27.53 -21.28
N TRP A 19 -6.21 -27.57 -20.40
CA TRP A 19 -6.03 -27.16 -19.00
C TRP A 19 -5.08 -28.11 -18.25
N ALA A 20 -5.21 -29.42 -18.43
CA ALA A 20 -4.31 -30.39 -17.81
C ALA A 20 -2.85 -30.21 -18.27
N THR A 21 -2.62 -30.05 -19.58
CA THR A 21 -1.29 -29.75 -20.14
C THR A 21 -0.74 -28.45 -19.57
N TRP A 22 -1.57 -27.41 -19.43
CA TRP A 22 -1.15 -26.17 -18.81
C TRP A 22 -0.75 -26.35 -17.34
N LEU A 23 -1.49 -27.15 -16.55
CA LEU A 23 -1.13 -27.43 -15.16
C LEU A 23 0.23 -28.12 -15.04
N LEU A 24 0.55 -29.04 -15.96
CA LEU A 24 1.87 -29.68 -16.04
C LEU A 24 2.97 -28.67 -16.39
N LEU A 25 2.76 -27.85 -17.42
CA LEU A 25 3.70 -26.79 -17.81
C LEU A 25 3.90 -25.77 -16.70
N PHE A 26 2.82 -25.36 -16.02
CA PHE A 26 2.87 -24.47 -14.88
C PHE A 26 3.70 -25.08 -13.73
N GLY A 27 3.52 -26.38 -13.47
CA GLY A 27 4.36 -27.14 -12.53
C GLY A 27 5.84 -26.95 -12.84
N LEU A 28 6.26 -27.21 -14.08
CA LEU A 28 7.64 -27.04 -14.53
C LEU A 28 8.15 -25.59 -14.39
N ILE A 29 7.34 -24.61 -14.79
CA ILE A 29 7.68 -23.18 -14.68
C ILE A 29 7.84 -22.74 -13.22
N SER A 30 7.08 -23.35 -12.30
CA SER A 30 7.08 -23.00 -10.88
C SER A 30 8.27 -23.57 -10.08
N VAL A 31 8.94 -24.61 -10.58
CA VAL A 31 10.07 -25.27 -9.88
C VAL A 31 11.20 -24.28 -9.60
N GLN A 32 11.62 -23.50 -10.59
CA GLN A 32 12.74 -22.57 -10.44
C GLN A 32 12.43 -21.43 -9.43
N PRO A 33 11.26 -20.76 -9.47
CA PRO A 33 10.84 -19.85 -8.40
C PRO A 33 10.87 -20.48 -7.01
N TRP A 34 10.35 -21.70 -6.85
CA TRP A 34 10.35 -22.41 -5.58
C TRP A 34 11.78 -22.68 -5.07
N ALA A 35 12.61 -23.34 -5.89
CA ALA A 35 13.98 -23.71 -5.52
C ALA A 35 14.78 -22.50 -5.05
N ARG A 36 14.67 -21.37 -5.76
CA ARG A 36 15.39 -20.14 -5.42
C ARG A 36 14.90 -19.50 -4.13
N HIS A 37 13.59 -19.45 -3.90
CA HIS A 37 13.05 -18.82 -2.68
C HIS A 37 13.32 -19.67 -1.43
N LEU A 38 13.28 -21.01 -1.60
CA LEU A 38 13.71 -21.94 -0.55
C LEU A 38 15.21 -21.79 -0.25
N GLU A 39 16.06 -21.73 -1.28
CA GLU A 39 17.49 -21.48 -1.12
C GLU A 39 17.77 -20.13 -0.47
N TYR A 40 17.09 -19.07 -0.91
CA TYR A 40 17.21 -17.74 -0.33
C TYR A 40 16.86 -17.74 1.16
N ALA A 41 15.70 -18.33 1.53
CA ALA A 41 15.29 -18.43 2.92
C ALA A 41 16.28 -19.25 3.77
N ARG A 42 16.83 -20.33 3.21
CA ARG A 42 17.85 -21.14 3.90
C ARG A 42 19.14 -20.35 4.14
N LEU A 43 19.57 -19.55 3.17
CA LEU A 43 20.81 -18.76 3.25
C LEU A 43 20.69 -17.54 4.17
N HIS A 44 19.56 -16.82 4.11
CA HIS A 44 19.39 -15.55 4.83
C HIS A 44 18.69 -15.71 6.19
N HIS A 45 17.97 -16.83 6.39
CA HIS A 45 17.27 -17.12 7.64
C HIS A 45 17.52 -18.57 8.11
N PRO A 46 18.78 -19.02 8.27
CA PRO A 46 19.10 -20.40 8.64
C PRO A 46 18.44 -20.82 9.97
N ASP A 47 18.38 -19.90 10.94
CA ASP A 47 17.77 -20.12 12.25
C ASP A 47 16.25 -20.37 12.19
N LEU A 48 15.58 -19.86 11.17
CA LEU A 48 14.12 -19.94 11.00
C LEU A 48 13.72 -20.94 9.91
N TRP A 49 14.69 -21.56 9.23
CA TRP A 49 14.45 -22.41 8.06
C TRP A 49 13.52 -23.61 8.35
N VAL A 50 13.71 -24.31 9.47
CA VAL A 50 12.85 -25.46 9.80
C VAL A 50 11.42 -24.99 10.08
N LEU A 51 11.27 -23.91 10.86
CA LEU A 51 9.97 -23.31 11.16
C LEU A 51 9.28 -22.83 9.88
N PHE A 52 10.03 -22.26 8.95
CA PHE A 52 9.53 -21.81 7.65
C PHE A 52 8.88 -22.94 6.85
N VAL A 53 9.62 -24.03 6.67
CA VAL A 53 9.16 -25.18 5.87
C VAL A 53 7.95 -25.82 6.53
N ILE A 54 7.97 -25.99 7.86
CA ILE A 54 6.83 -26.50 8.61
C ILE A 54 5.62 -25.57 8.44
N ALA A 55 5.79 -24.26 8.61
CA ALA A 55 4.70 -23.30 8.48
C ALA A 55 4.07 -23.34 7.08
N LEU A 56 4.89 -23.40 6.02
CA LEU A 56 4.39 -23.50 4.64
C LEU A 56 3.59 -24.78 4.38
N VAL A 57 4.11 -25.94 4.79
CA VAL A 57 3.43 -27.23 4.63
C VAL A 57 2.13 -27.25 5.44
N VAL A 58 2.19 -26.78 6.69
CA VAL A 58 1.03 -26.77 7.58
C VAL A 58 -0.04 -25.82 7.07
N VAL A 59 0.28 -24.58 6.71
CA VAL A 59 -0.70 -23.56 6.29
C VAL A 59 -1.33 -23.88 4.93
N CYS A 60 -0.58 -24.44 3.99
CA CYS A 60 -1.06 -24.59 2.62
C CYS A 60 -1.55 -25.99 2.26
N LEU A 61 -1.13 -27.03 2.97
CA LEU A 61 -1.52 -28.41 2.67
C LEU A 61 -2.32 -29.06 3.79
N VAL A 62 -1.85 -28.98 5.04
CA VAL A 62 -2.47 -29.70 6.17
C VAL A 62 -3.70 -28.97 6.70
N LEU A 63 -3.56 -27.70 7.08
CA LEU A 63 -4.62 -26.91 7.70
C LEU A 63 -5.86 -26.79 6.80
N PRO A 64 -5.79 -26.57 5.48
CA PRO A 64 -7.00 -26.51 4.66
C PRO A 64 -7.79 -27.83 4.66
N VAL A 65 -7.10 -28.97 4.65
CA VAL A 65 -7.73 -30.30 4.67
C VAL A 65 -8.34 -30.59 6.04
N VAL A 66 -7.58 -30.36 7.11
CA VAL A 66 -8.06 -30.51 8.48
C VAL A 66 -9.25 -29.58 8.71
N TYR A 67 -9.09 -28.29 8.40
CA TYR A 67 -10.12 -27.27 8.52
C TYR A 67 -11.40 -27.66 7.80
N GLN A 68 -11.31 -28.05 6.52
CA GLN A 68 -12.47 -28.50 5.73
C GLN A 68 -13.18 -29.70 6.36
N ARG A 69 -12.44 -30.68 6.91
CA ARG A 69 -13.00 -31.93 7.44
C ARG A 69 -13.58 -31.79 8.85
N THR A 70 -12.88 -31.09 9.75
CA THR A 70 -13.19 -31.11 11.19
C THR A 70 -13.91 -29.86 11.66
N PHE A 71 -13.42 -28.70 11.25
CA PHE A 71 -13.83 -27.43 11.83
C PHE A 71 -14.89 -26.74 11.01
N ARG A 72 -14.87 -26.94 9.69
CA ARG A 72 -15.64 -26.09 8.80
C ARG A 72 -17.12 -26.19 9.08
N THR A 73 -17.69 -27.38 9.23
CA THR A 73 -19.13 -27.59 9.49
C THR A 73 -19.69 -26.75 10.65
N LYS A 74 -18.85 -26.38 11.64
CA LYS A 74 -19.25 -25.60 12.82
C LYS A 74 -18.69 -24.17 12.84
N LEU A 75 -17.44 -23.96 12.42
CA LEU A 75 -16.69 -22.72 12.66
C LEU A 75 -16.71 -21.72 11.49
N TRP A 76 -17.10 -22.14 10.28
CA TRP A 76 -17.04 -21.28 9.09
C TRP A 76 -17.85 -19.97 9.26
N ARG A 77 -18.94 -20.04 10.01
CA ARG A 77 -19.82 -18.91 10.31
C ARG A 77 -19.16 -17.82 11.16
N TYR A 78 -18.06 -18.16 11.84
CA TYR A 78 -17.31 -17.26 12.72
C TYR A 78 -15.99 -16.79 12.12
N GLU A 79 -15.60 -17.24 10.92
CA GLU A 79 -14.31 -16.90 10.28
C GLU A 79 -14.02 -15.39 10.28
N PRO A 80 -14.94 -14.50 9.81
CA PRO A 80 -14.65 -13.07 9.78
C PRO A 80 -14.49 -12.48 11.20
N LEU A 81 -15.30 -12.97 12.15
CA LEU A 81 -15.24 -12.51 13.54
C LEU A 81 -13.93 -12.93 14.20
N LEU A 82 -13.48 -14.17 14.00
CA LEU A 82 -12.22 -14.67 14.56
C LEU A 82 -11.02 -13.92 13.99
N VAL A 83 -10.98 -13.70 12.67
CA VAL A 83 -9.89 -12.96 12.03
C VAL A 83 -9.88 -11.50 12.48
N THR A 84 -11.03 -10.82 12.51
CA THR A 84 -11.11 -9.44 12.99
C THR A 84 -10.76 -9.35 14.49
N ALA A 85 -11.22 -10.29 15.31
CA ALA A 85 -10.88 -10.35 16.72
C ALA A 85 -9.37 -10.57 16.93
N ALA A 86 -8.73 -11.46 16.17
CA ALA A 86 -7.29 -11.69 16.25
C ALA A 86 -6.49 -10.42 15.94
N VAL A 87 -6.88 -9.67 14.90
CA VAL A 87 -6.24 -8.39 14.54
C VAL A 87 -6.42 -7.35 15.66
N LEU A 88 -7.65 -7.22 16.19
CA LEU A 88 -7.94 -6.25 17.26
C LEU A 88 -7.23 -6.61 18.57
N VAL A 89 -7.23 -7.88 18.96
CA VAL A 89 -6.56 -8.37 20.17
C VAL A 89 -5.05 -8.18 20.04
N ALA A 90 -4.44 -8.53 18.90
CA ALA A 90 -3.03 -8.27 18.67
C ALA A 90 -2.71 -6.77 18.74
N GLY A 91 -3.53 -5.92 18.12
CA GLY A 91 -3.40 -4.47 18.20
C GLY A 91 -3.47 -3.96 19.64
N LEU A 92 -4.47 -4.38 20.41
CA LEU A 92 -4.65 -3.97 21.80
C LEU A 92 -3.53 -4.50 22.71
N LEU A 93 -2.99 -5.68 22.42
CA LEU A 93 -1.91 -6.28 23.19
C LEU A 93 -0.58 -5.55 22.98
N TYR A 94 -0.21 -5.25 21.72
CA TYR A 94 1.10 -4.69 21.39
C TYR A 94 1.12 -3.16 21.30
N ASN A 95 0.01 -2.53 20.89
CA ASN A 95 -0.08 -1.08 20.67
C ASN A 95 -1.47 -0.51 21.08
N PRO A 96 -1.90 -0.63 22.35
CA PRO A 96 -3.26 -0.32 22.78
C PRO A 96 -3.72 1.09 22.44
N ARG A 97 -2.90 2.10 22.75
CA ARG A 97 -3.20 3.51 22.46
C ARG A 97 -3.42 3.74 20.96
N ALA A 98 -2.56 3.17 20.12
CA ALA A 98 -2.67 3.32 18.67
C ALA A 98 -3.91 2.64 18.11
N THR A 99 -4.22 1.43 18.58
CA THR A 99 -5.42 0.70 18.17
C THR A 99 -6.69 1.44 18.56
N LEU A 100 -6.77 2.00 19.78
CA LEU A 100 -7.90 2.81 20.21
C LEU A 100 -8.05 4.10 19.40
N VAL A 101 -6.94 4.80 19.13
CA VAL A 101 -6.93 6.03 18.31
C VAL A 101 -7.44 5.75 16.90
N VAL A 102 -6.89 4.75 16.21
CA VAL A 102 -7.31 4.44 14.82
C VAL A 102 -8.73 3.89 14.76
N SER A 103 -9.16 3.14 15.78
CA SER A 103 -10.56 2.72 15.90
C SER A 103 -11.49 3.92 16.12
N GLY A 104 -11.11 4.86 16.99
CA GLY A 104 -11.85 6.10 17.22
C GLY A 104 -11.93 6.99 15.98
N LEU A 105 -10.82 7.14 15.25
CA LEU A 105 -10.78 7.85 13.95
C LEU A 105 -11.69 7.17 12.92
N SER A 106 -11.70 5.83 12.88
CA SER A 106 -12.56 5.07 11.97
C SER A 106 -14.05 5.27 12.29
N VAL A 107 -14.43 5.24 13.57
CA VAL A 107 -15.81 5.51 14.01
C VAL A 107 -16.21 6.95 13.69
N THR A 108 -15.30 7.91 13.94
CA THR A 108 -15.50 9.33 13.60
C THR A 108 -15.72 9.49 12.10
N ALA A 109 -14.87 8.89 11.27
CA ALA A 109 -14.99 8.92 9.82
C ALA A 109 -16.32 8.31 9.37
N TYR A 110 -16.67 7.11 9.83
CA TYR A 110 -17.95 6.49 9.52
C TYR A 110 -19.13 7.41 9.86
N ALA A 111 -19.14 8.00 11.06
CA ALA A 111 -20.24 8.80 11.55
C ALA A 111 -20.40 10.13 10.78
N LEU A 112 -19.28 10.83 10.51
CA LEU A 112 -19.24 12.04 9.69
C LEU A 112 -19.65 11.76 8.24
N GLY A 113 -19.07 10.71 7.64
CA GLY A 113 -19.38 10.35 6.27
C GLY A 113 -20.82 9.89 6.08
N ARG A 114 -21.38 9.16 7.05
CA ARG A 114 -22.81 8.81 7.06
C ARG A 114 -23.70 10.04 7.16
N THR A 115 -23.37 10.96 8.06
CA THR A 115 -24.09 12.23 8.18
C THR A 115 -24.09 13.00 6.86
N ALA A 116 -22.94 13.11 6.20
CA ALA A 116 -22.81 13.83 4.93
C ALA A 116 -23.58 13.13 3.80
N ILE A 117 -23.39 11.82 3.61
CA ILE A 117 -24.01 11.05 2.52
C ILE A 117 -25.55 11.01 2.67
N GLU A 118 -26.07 10.80 3.87
CA GLU A 118 -27.52 10.80 4.11
C GLU A 118 -28.15 12.19 3.90
N ARG A 119 -27.47 13.27 4.31
CA ARG A 119 -27.92 14.65 4.02
C ARG A 119 -27.92 14.96 2.53
N CYS A 120 -26.98 14.39 1.78
CA CYS A 120 -26.98 14.43 0.33
C CYS A 120 -28.01 13.49 -0.31
N GLY A 121 -28.83 12.77 0.47
CA GLY A 121 -29.84 11.85 -0.04
C GLY A 121 -29.29 10.69 -0.86
N ILE A 122 -28.00 10.37 -0.72
CA ILE A 122 -27.35 9.26 -1.42
C ILE A 122 -27.62 7.98 -0.61
N ARG A 123 -28.20 6.97 -1.26
CA ARG A 123 -28.55 5.69 -0.62
C ARG A 123 -27.94 4.53 -1.42
N SER A 124 -27.41 3.55 -0.71
CA SER A 124 -26.97 2.27 -1.27
C SER A 124 -27.57 1.11 -0.50
N GLU A 125 -28.04 0.10 -1.23
CA GLU A 125 -28.57 -1.14 -0.66
C GLU A 125 -27.45 -2.08 -0.17
N SER A 126 -26.24 -1.94 -0.72
CA SER A 126 -25.09 -2.77 -0.35
C SER A 126 -24.48 -2.32 0.97
N PRO A 127 -24.49 -3.16 2.04
CA PRO A 127 -23.86 -2.80 3.32
C PRO A 127 -22.35 -2.57 3.19
N ALA A 128 -21.66 -3.34 2.32
CA ALA A 128 -20.23 -3.13 2.05
C ALA A 128 -19.98 -1.76 1.41
N LEU A 129 -20.81 -1.37 0.44
CA LEU A 129 -20.68 -0.07 -0.21
C LEU A 129 -21.06 1.08 0.73
N ARG A 130 -22.04 0.89 1.63
CA ARG A 130 -22.36 1.87 2.68
C ARG A 130 -21.17 2.12 3.59
N ILE A 131 -20.62 1.07 4.21
CA ILE A 131 -19.43 1.18 5.06
C ILE A 131 -18.30 1.87 4.31
N LEU A 132 -17.98 1.41 3.09
CA LEU A 132 -16.94 2.01 2.27
C LEU A 132 -17.21 3.50 2.01
N SER A 133 -18.40 3.86 1.56
CA SER A 133 -18.74 5.23 1.18
C SER A 133 -18.72 6.17 2.37
N TYR A 134 -19.23 5.71 3.52
CA TYR A 134 -19.19 6.46 4.78
C TYR A 134 -17.74 6.63 5.27
N MET A 135 -16.93 5.58 5.26
CA MET A 135 -15.53 5.65 5.68
C MET A 135 -14.70 6.56 4.78
N LEU A 136 -14.78 6.40 3.45
CA LEU A 136 -14.01 7.23 2.50
C LEU A 136 -14.40 8.71 2.60
N THR A 137 -15.70 9.01 2.60
CA THR A 137 -16.19 10.39 2.77
C THR A 137 -15.77 10.96 4.12
N GLY A 138 -15.92 10.18 5.19
CA GLY A 138 -15.50 10.53 6.53
C GLY A 138 -14.03 10.91 6.63
N PHE A 139 -13.14 10.06 6.13
CA PHE A 139 -11.71 10.34 6.11
C PHE A 139 -11.35 11.53 5.23
N SER A 140 -12.09 11.76 4.14
CA SER A 140 -11.91 12.95 3.30
C SER A 140 -12.31 14.24 4.04
N LEU A 141 -13.38 14.19 4.84
CA LEU A 141 -13.78 15.31 5.69
C LEU A 141 -12.77 15.54 6.82
N VAL A 142 -12.28 14.47 7.46
CA VAL A 142 -11.19 14.56 8.46
C VAL A 142 -9.95 15.18 7.84
N LEU A 143 -9.57 14.77 6.62
CA LEU A 143 -8.45 15.35 5.89
C LEU A 143 -8.64 16.84 5.62
N LEU A 144 -9.83 17.28 5.20
CA LEU A 144 -10.14 18.69 4.98
C LEU A 144 -9.99 19.51 6.27
N VAL A 145 -10.53 19.01 7.38
CA VAL A 145 -10.40 19.66 8.69
C VAL A 145 -8.94 19.69 9.15
N ALA A 146 -8.21 18.60 8.96
CA ALA A 146 -6.80 18.49 9.28
C ALA A 146 -5.94 19.47 8.47
N LEU A 147 -6.22 19.63 7.17
CA LEU A 147 -5.57 20.62 6.31
C LEU A 147 -5.86 22.05 6.80
N ALA A 148 -7.10 22.34 7.18
CA ALA A 148 -7.48 23.64 7.72
C ALA A 148 -6.74 23.93 9.04
N LEU A 149 -6.74 22.99 9.99
CA LEU A 149 -5.99 23.10 11.25
C LEU A 149 -4.48 23.24 11.01
N GLY A 150 -3.93 22.44 10.10
CA GLY A 150 -2.52 22.49 9.72
C GLY A 150 -2.10 23.79 9.03
N SER A 151 -3.03 24.46 8.36
CA SER A 151 -2.80 25.76 7.72
C SER A 151 -2.72 26.91 8.74
N VAL A 152 -3.22 26.72 9.96
CA VAL A 152 -3.19 27.71 11.05
C VAL A 152 -2.31 27.28 12.23
N GLY A 153 -1.48 26.22 12.07
CA GLY A 153 -0.56 25.77 13.11
C GLY A 153 -1.24 25.01 14.26
N LYS A 154 -2.40 24.39 14.04
CA LYS A 154 -3.23 23.73 15.06
C LYS A 154 -3.43 22.24 14.83
N LEU A 155 -2.54 21.56 14.09
CA LEU A 155 -2.61 20.10 13.89
C LEU A 155 -2.11 19.26 15.10
N GLN A 156 -2.04 19.86 16.28
CA GLN A 156 -1.58 19.21 17.52
C GLN A 156 -2.72 18.42 18.20
N GLY A 157 -2.33 17.49 19.08
CA GLY A 157 -3.22 16.52 19.72
C GLY A 157 -4.53 17.08 20.28
N PRO A 158 -4.55 18.19 21.05
CA PRO A 158 -5.78 18.72 21.64
C PRO A 158 -6.83 19.15 20.60
N TRP A 159 -6.39 19.80 19.52
CA TRP A 159 -7.28 20.28 18.46
C TRP A 159 -7.80 19.14 17.60
N VAL A 160 -6.93 18.17 17.28
CA VAL A 160 -7.33 16.96 16.57
C VAL A 160 -8.32 16.14 17.41
N ALA A 161 -8.06 15.99 18.72
CA ALA A 161 -8.96 15.31 19.64
C ALA A 161 -10.32 16.03 19.72
N GLY A 162 -10.32 17.37 19.85
CA GLY A 162 -11.54 18.18 19.87
C GLY A 162 -12.35 18.05 18.58
N ALA A 163 -11.70 18.10 17.41
CA ALA A 163 -12.36 17.91 16.13
C ALA A 163 -12.94 16.49 15.97
N CYS A 164 -12.21 15.46 16.40
CA CYS A 164 -12.70 14.08 16.38
C CYS A 164 -13.87 13.90 17.36
N GLY A 165 -13.76 14.43 18.57
CA GLY A 165 -14.82 14.39 19.58
C GLY A 165 -16.09 15.08 19.08
N LEU A 166 -15.98 16.26 18.47
CA LEU A 166 -17.12 16.93 17.84
C LEU A 166 -17.72 16.09 16.71
N GLY A 167 -16.89 15.48 15.87
CA GLY A 167 -17.37 14.59 14.80
C GLY A 167 -18.13 13.37 15.33
N ILE A 168 -17.65 12.78 16.43
CA ILE A 168 -18.34 11.70 17.14
C ILE A 168 -19.66 12.21 17.69
N VAL A 169 -19.71 13.35 18.37
CA VAL A 169 -20.95 13.91 18.95
C VAL A 169 -21.99 14.18 17.86
N VAL A 170 -21.60 14.88 16.78
CA VAL A 170 -22.48 15.18 15.64
C VAL A 170 -22.99 13.90 14.98
N GLY A 171 -22.14 12.86 14.93
CA GLY A 171 -22.43 11.60 14.27
C GLY A 171 -22.91 10.47 15.20
N ALA A 172 -23.03 10.69 16.51
CA ALA A 172 -23.15 9.61 17.50
C ALA A 172 -24.37 8.71 17.24
N ARG A 173 -25.50 9.34 16.87
CA ARG A 173 -26.75 8.66 16.49
C ARG A 173 -26.60 7.68 15.32
N TYR A 174 -25.55 7.83 14.51
CA TYR A 174 -25.29 7.02 13.34
C TYR A 174 -24.35 5.84 13.60
N VAL A 175 -23.61 5.84 14.71
CA VAL A 175 -22.68 4.77 15.09
C VAL A 175 -23.35 3.38 15.19
N PRO A 176 -24.58 3.24 15.74
CA PRO A 176 -25.28 1.95 15.74
C PRO A 176 -25.51 1.35 14.34
N GLY A 177 -25.52 2.19 13.30
CA GLY A 177 -25.63 1.72 11.90
C GLY A 177 -24.41 0.94 11.43
N LEU A 178 -23.20 1.27 11.92
CA LEU A 178 -22.00 0.51 11.58
C LEU A 178 -22.15 -0.93 12.04
N PHE A 179 -22.57 -1.13 13.29
CA PHE A 179 -22.82 -2.46 13.85
C PHE A 179 -23.97 -3.18 13.13
N THR A 180 -24.99 -2.44 12.69
CA THR A 180 -26.06 -2.99 11.85
C THR A 180 -25.53 -3.49 10.50
N ASP A 181 -24.73 -2.69 9.79
CA ASP A 181 -24.15 -3.06 8.51
C ASP A 181 -23.19 -4.26 8.65
N LEU A 182 -22.35 -4.27 9.69
CA LEU A 182 -21.46 -5.39 10.02
C LEU A 182 -22.26 -6.65 10.35
N LYS A 183 -23.34 -6.54 11.14
CA LYS A 183 -24.25 -7.66 11.43
C LYS A 183 -24.87 -8.20 10.16
N VAL A 184 -25.32 -7.35 9.23
CA VAL A 184 -25.87 -7.80 7.94
C VAL A 184 -24.81 -8.52 7.10
N LEU A 185 -23.56 -8.01 7.06
CA LEU A 185 -22.47 -8.70 6.37
C LEU A 185 -22.18 -10.07 6.99
N TRP A 186 -22.12 -10.16 8.32
CA TRP A 186 -21.94 -11.42 9.03
C TRP A 186 -23.10 -12.40 8.79
N LEU A 187 -24.35 -11.92 8.83
CA LEU A 187 -25.52 -12.74 8.52
C LEU A 187 -25.50 -13.25 7.08
N ARG A 188 -25.02 -12.44 6.12
CA ARG A 188 -24.84 -12.85 4.72
C ARG A 188 -23.66 -13.80 4.53
N TRP A 189 -22.64 -13.73 5.38
CA TRP A 189 -21.56 -14.70 5.43
C TRP A 189 -22.10 -16.02 5.93
N ARG A 190 -22.63 -16.07 7.17
CA ARG A 190 -23.03 -17.31 7.85
C ARG A 190 -24.08 -18.17 7.13
N THR A 191 -24.83 -17.59 6.19
CA THR A 191 -25.88 -18.29 5.41
C THR A 191 -25.45 -18.62 3.97
N ALA A 192 -24.26 -18.20 3.56
CA ALA A 192 -23.74 -18.45 2.23
C ALA A 192 -23.26 -19.89 2.04
N GLN A 193 -24.15 -20.76 1.56
CA GLN A 193 -23.80 -22.15 1.23
C GLN A 193 -22.66 -22.27 0.21
N GLU A 194 -22.54 -21.31 -0.72
CA GLU A 194 -21.43 -21.22 -1.69
C GLU A 194 -20.05 -21.24 -1.01
N LEU A 195 -19.94 -20.74 0.23
CA LEU A 195 -18.69 -20.76 0.97
C LEU A 195 -18.33 -22.15 1.50
N GLY A 196 -19.19 -23.17 1.42
CA GLY A 196 -18.90 -24.51 1.95
C GLY A 196 -17.88 -25.33 1.15
N GLY A 197 -17.58 -24.95 -0.10
CA GLY A 197 -16.70 -25.70 -1.01
C GLY A 197 -15.22 -25.67 -0.61
N SER A 198 -14.46 -26.73 -0.89
CA SER A 198 -13.04 -26.87 -0.50
C SER A 198 -12.14 -25.72 -0.97
N LEU A 199 -12.44 -25.11 -2.12
CA LEU A 199 -11.70 -23.99 -2.65
C LEU A 199 -11.82 -22.74 -1.75
N ALA A 200 -13.02 -22.48 -1.22
CA ALA A 200 -13.24 -21.41 -0.26
C ALA A 200 -12.51 -21.67 1.08
N ALA A 201 -12.34 -22.94 1.51
CA ALA A 201 -11.60 -23.26 2.73
C ALA A 201 -10.13 -22.94 2.57
N LEU A 202 -9.54 -23.40 1.45
CA LEU A 202 -8.17 -23.07 1.10
C LEU A 202 -7.98 -21.55 1.08
N ALA A 203 -8.92 -20.81 0.47
CA ALA A 203 -8.87 -19.37 0.41
C ALA A 203 -8.91 -18.71 1.80
N VAL A 204 -9.85 -19.10 2.68
CA VAL A 204 -9.96 -18.53 4.03
C VAL A 204 -8.73 -18.83 4.88
N VAL A 205 -8.24 -20.08 4.88
CA VAL A 205 -7.05 -20.47 5.66
C VAL A 205 -5.83 -19.70 5.17
N ALA A 206 -5.64 -19.59 3.85
CA ALA A 206 -4.54 -18.81 3.28
C ALA A 206 -4.68 -17.32 3.63
N ALA A 207 -5.87 -16.73 3.49
CA ALA A 207 -6.13 -15.33 3.84
C ALA A 207 -5.81 -15.06 5.31
N ALA A 208 -6.17 -15.96 6.23
CA ALA A 208 -5.80 -15.86 7.63
C ALA A 208 -4.27 -15.91 7.82
N GLY A 209 -3.57 -16.82 7.13
CA GLY A 209 -2.10 -16.88 7.15
C GLY A 209 -1.43 -15.57 6.70
N PHE A 210 -1.91 -14.97 5.60
CA PHE A 210 -1.44 -13.67 5.13
C PHE A 210 -1.71 -12.56 6.15
N ILE A 211 -2.96 -12.45 6.65
CA ILE A 211 -3.33 -11.42 7.63
C ILE A 211 -2.48 -11.53 8.90
N LEU A 212 -2.28 -12.75 9.42
CA LEU A 212 -1.45 -12.98 10.60
C LEU A 212 0.02 -12.62 10.35
N THR A 213 0.53 -12.86 9.15
CA THR A 213 1.90 -12.48 8.79
C THR A 213 2.02 -10.95 8.70
N ALA A 214 1.04 -10.27 8.09
CA ALA A 214 1.01 -8.82 7.99
C ALA A 214 0.99 -8.11 9.36
N LEU A 215 0.43 -8.74 10.41
CA LEU A 215 0.42 -8.15 11.75
C LEU A 215 1.82 -7.84 12.28
N LEU A 216 2.83 -8.63 11.89
CA LEU A 216 4.20 -8.45 12.36
C LEU A 216 4.79 -7.09 11.94
N PRO A 217 4.90 -6.74 10.64
CA PRO A 217 5.34 -5.41 10.24
C PRO A 217 4.34 -4.30 10.56
N ILE A 218 3.03 -4.58 10.64
CA ILE A 218 2.01 -3.58 11.02
C ILE A 218 2.20 -3.09 12.46
N LEU A 219 2.52 -3.99 13.39
CA LEU A 219 2.61 -3.69 14.82
C LEU A 219 4.04 -3.42 15.30
N ALA A 220 5.06 -3.88 14.58
CA ALA A 220 6.45 -3.57 14.90
C ALA A 220 6.79 -2.12 14.50
N PRO A 221 7.75 -1.47 15.17
CA PRO A 221 8.31 -0.21 14.70
C PRO A 221 8.77 -0.34 13.25
N SER A 222 8.34 0.59 12.39
CA SER A 222 8.72 0.51 10.97
C SER A 222 10.23 0.49 10.80
N ILE A 223 10.69 -0.34 9.86
CA ILE A 223 12.04 -0.36 9.31
C ILE A 223 12.02 -0.13 7.78
N ALA A 224 10.84 0.12 7.20
CA ALA A 224 10.66 0.23 5.76
C ALA A 224 11.12 1.60 5.25
N PHE A 225 11.95 1.61 4.21
CA PHE A 225 12.58 2.82 3.68
C PHE A 225 11.61 3.99 3.45
N ASP A 226 10.54 3.80 2.66
CA ASP A 226 9.60 4.88 2.35
C ASP A 226 8.92 5.45 3.61
N ALA A 227 8.58 4.56 4.56
CA ALA A 227 7.99 4.95 5.82
C ALA A 227 8.97 5.78 6.67
N LEU A 228 10.25 5.39 6.70
CA LEU A 228 11.29 6.04 7.49
C LEU A 228 11.82 7.34 6.88
N LYS A 229 11.83 7.45 5.55
CA LYS A 229 12.37 8.61 4.84
C LYS A 229 11.32 9.69 4.62
N PHE A 230 10.11 9.30 4.21
CA PHE A 230 9.11 10.23 3.71
C PHE A 230 7.91 10.36 4.64
N HIS A 231 7.16 9.27 4.82
CA HIS A 231 5.78 9.37 5.28
C HIS A 231 5.66 9.64 6.78
N LEU A 232 6.30 8.82 7.61
CA LEU A 232 6.23 8.97 9.07
C LEU A 232 6.99 10.21 9.57
N PRO A 233 8.16 10.59 9.03
CA PRO A 233 8.80 11.86 9.37
C PRO A 233 7.91 13.07 9.11
N ALA A 234 7.25 13.13 7.96
CA ALA A 234 6.33 14.23 7.66
C ALA A 234 5.16 14.27 8.64
N ALA A 235 4.57 13.11 8.94
CA ALA A 235 3.50 13.00 9.93
C ALA A 235 3.93 13.46 11.34
N GLU A 236 5.14 13.09 11.78
CA GLU A 236 5.73 13.52 13.05
C GLU A 236 5.89 15.03 13.10
N VAL A 237 6.55 15.62 12.09
CA VAL A 237 6.84 17.05 12.05
C VAL A 237 5.55 17.86 12.03
N TYR A 238 4.54 17.44 11.25
CA TYR A 238 3.26 18.14 11.18
C TYR A 238 2.50 18.07 12.52
N ALA A 239 2.53 16.91 13.19
CA ALA A 239 1.88 16.73 14.49
C ALA A 239 2.58 17.52 15.60
N ARG A 240 3.92 17.59 15.59
CA ARG A 240 4.72 18.31 16.58
C ARG A 240 4.62 19.82 16.40
N THR A 241 4.86 20.31 15.18
CA THR A 241 4.85 21.75 14.90
C THR A 241 3.42 22.32 14.80
N GLY A 242 2.44 21.46 14.54
CA GLY A 242 1.06 21.87 14.24
C GLY A 242 0.87 22.40 12.82
N TRP A 243 1.94 22.56 12.03
CA TRP A 243 1.93 23.14 10.69
C TRP A 243 2.09 22.07 9.62
N VAL A 244 1.25 22.13 8.58
CA VAL A 244 1.46 21.35 7.35
C VAL A 244 2.36 22.18 6.43
N ARG A 245 3.66 22.05 6.63
CA ARG A 245 4.70 22.73 5.84
C ARG A 245 5.68 21.71 5.28
N PRO A 246 6.13 21.89 4.03
CA PRO A 246 7.19 21.06 3.48
C PRO A 246 8.42 21.03 4.38
N LEU A 247 9.05 19.85 4.43
CA LEU A 247 10.32 19.62 5.09
C LEU A 247 11.42 20.11 4.15
N ALA A 248 12.19 21.12 4.59
CA ALA A 248 13.22 21.75 3.77
C ALA A 248 14.27 20.78 3.22
N VAL A 249 14.57 19.73 3.99
CA VAL A 249 15.54 18.67 3.63
C VAL A 249 14.95 17.55 2.78
N GLU A 250 13.67 17.62 2.40
CA GLU A 250 12.98 16.56 1.68
C GLU A 250 12.01 17.11 0.64
N THR A 251 12.45 17.15 -0.62
CA THR A 251 11.64 17.65 -1.75
C THR A 251 10.37 16.86 -1.98
N TYR A 252 10.29 15.59 -1.55
CA TYR A 252 9.05 14.80 -1.62
C TYR A 252 7.89 15.48 -0.89
N SER A 253 8.17 16.18 0.22
CA SER A 253 7.16 16.85 1.06
C SER A 253 6.50 18.05 0.39
N GLU A 254 7.00 18.47 -0.77
CA GLU A 254 6.44 19.56 -1.56
C GLU A 254 5.28 19.11 -2.45
N GLY A 255 5.18 17.81 -2.73
CA GLY A 255 4.09 17.23 -3.51
C GLY A 255 2.80 17.03 -2.69
N PRO A 256 1.87 16.21 -3.19
CA PRO A 256 0.68 15.84 -2.45
C PRO A 256 1.01 15.11 -1.15
N GLN A 257 0.42 15.56 -0.04
CA GLN A 257 0.66 15.06 1.33
C GLN A 257 -0.62 14.56 2.02
N GLY A 258 -1.65 14.18 1.27
CA GLY A 258 -2.96 13.82 1.83
C GLY A 258 -2.91 12.63 2.80
N PHE A 259 -1.98 11.68 2.60
CA PHE A 259 -1.77 10.60 3.55
C PHE A 259 -1.06 11.08 4.81
N GLU A 260 0.00 11.87 4.66
CA GLU A 260 0.86 12.35 5.73
C GLU A 260 0.10 13.27 6.69
N VAL A 261 -0.82 14.09 6.17
CA VAL A 261 -1.70 14.93 6.99
C VAL A 261 -2.66 14.08 7.82
N LEU A 262 -3.25 13.02 7.25
CA LEU A 262 -4.12 12.12 8.00
C LEU A 262 -3.33 11.27 9.00
N ALA A 263 -2.13 10.84 8.64
CA ALA A 263 -1.20 10.15 9.51
C ALA A 263 -0.73 11.06 10.66
N ALA A 264 -0.57 12.38 10.43
CA ALA A 264 -0.25 13.36 11.47
C ALA A 264 -1.39 13.48 12.50
N CYS A 265 -2.66 13.42 12.07
CA CYS A 265 -3.78 13.36 13.02
C CYS A 265 -3.64 12.15 13.96
N ALA A 266 -3.40 10.96 13.40
CA ALA A 266 -3.19 9.75 14.20
C ALA A 266 -1.93 9.85 15.08
N TRP A 267 -0.82 10.40 14.55
CA TRP A 267 0.42 10.64 15.29
C TRP A 267 0.18 11.54 16.50
N SER A 268 -0.55 12.64 16.33
CA SER A 268 -0.82 13.61 17.39
C SER A 268 -1.57 13.01 18.59
N LEU A 269 -2.31 11.91 18.38
CA LEU A 269 -3.12 11.23 19.39
C LEU A 269 -2.48 9.96 19.93
N GLY A 270 -1.73 9.21 19.10
CA GLY A 270 -1.22 7.88 19.45
C GLY A 270 0.22 7.60 19.01
N GLY A 271 0.97 8.62 18.60
CA GLY A 271 2.37 8.53 18.17
C GLY A 271 2.58 7.71 16.90
N GLN A 272 3.83 7.27 16.70
CA GLN A 272 4.24 6.53 15.51
C GLN A 272 3.36 5.32 15.19
N ALA A 273 3.03 4.52 16.19
CA ALA A 273 2.22 3.31 16.00
C ALA A 273 0.83 3.66 15.42
N ALA A 274 0.19 4.73 15.89
CA ALA A 274 -1.11 5.16 15.38
C ALA A 274 -1.03 5.64 13.93
N ALA A 275 -0.02 6.45 13.59
CA ALA A 275 0.22 6.92 12.23
C ALA A 275 0.45 5.75 11.26
N GLN A 276 1.19 4.74 11.69
CA GLN A 276 1.48 3.54 10.90
C GLN A 276 0.23 2.71 10.60
N LEU A 277 -0.69 2.60 11.56
CA LEU A 277 -1.94 1.84 11.41
C LEU A 277 -2.95 2.46 10.42
N VAL A 278 -2.77 3.73 10.03
CA VAL A 278 -3.66 4.39 9.05
C VAL A 278 -3.57 3.72 7.68
N HIS A 279 -2.39 3.35 7.21
CA HIS A 279 -2.24 2.78 5.85
C HIS A 279 -2.86 1.38 5.71
N PRO A 280 -2.62 0.41 6.63
CA PRO A 280 -3.29 -0.89 6.59
C PRO A 280 -4.82 -0.80 6.63
N LEU A 281 -5.38 0.22 7.28
CA LEU A 281 -6.82 0.48 7.24
C LEU A 281 -7.29 0.78 5.81
N PHE A 282 -6.57 1.61 5.05
CA PHE A 282 -6.91 1.87 3.63
C PHE A 282 -6.65 0.66 2.73
N TRP A 283 -5.72 -0.21 3.08
CA TRP A 283 -5.60 -1.52 2.43
C TRP A 283 -6.85 -2.37 2.64
N ALA A 284 -7.34 -2.48 3.88
CA ALA A 284 -8.60 -3.17 4.18
C ALA A 284 -9.81 -2.54 3.48
N LEU A 285 -9.89 -1.21 3.41
CA LEU A 285 -10.92 -0.50 2.65
C LEU A 285 -10.83 -0.77 1.14
N SER A 286 -9.63 -0.89 0.58
CA SER A 286 -9.43 -1.27 -0.83
C SER A 286 -9.93 -2.68 -1.11
N LEU A 287 -9.64 -3.64 -0.22
CA LEU A 287 -10.17 -5.01 -0.31
C LEU A 287 -11.71 -5.04 -0.21
N LEU A 288 -12.28 -4.25 0.70
CA LEU A 288 -13.74 -4.09 0.82
C LEU A 288 -14.35 -3.48 -0.45
N ALA A 289 -13.68 -2.48 -1.05
CA ALA A 289 -14.10 -1.87 -2.30
C ALA A 289 -14.09 -2.86 -3.46
N GLY A 290 -13.00 -3.63 -3.61
CA GLY A 290 -12.91 -4.69 -4.60
C GLY A 290 -13.97 -5.78 -4.39
N ALA A 291 -14.23 -6.19 -3.16
CA ALA A 291 -15.28 -7.15 -2.82
C ALA A 291 -16.68 -6.62 -3.14
N SER A 292 -16.95 -5.34 -2.84
CA SER A 292 -18.22 -4.68 -3.16
C SER A 292 -18.42 -4.57 -4.68
N LEU A 293 -17.40 -4.11 -5.41
CA LEU A 293 -17.43 -4.05 -6.87
C LEU A 293 -17.66 -5.44 -7.48
N ALA A 294 -16.99 -6.46 -6.93
CA ALA A 294 -17.15 -7.84 -7.37
C ALA A 294 -18.59 -8.35 -7.21
N ARG A 295 -19.22 -8.04 -6.07
CA ARG A 295 -20.64 -8.32 -5.87
C ARG A 295 -21.54 -7.53 -6.82
N ASN A 296 -21.21 -6.29 -7.14
CA ASN A 296 -21.99 -5.43 -8.04
C ASN A 296 -21.99 -5.97 -9.49
N TRP A 297 -20.87 -6.49 -10.00
CA TRP A 297 -20.87 -7.16 -11.31
C TRP A 297 -21.38 -8.61 -11.26
N GLY A 298 -21.75 -9.08 -10.07
CA GLY A 298 -22.42 -10.35 -9.84
C GLY A 298 -21.49 -11.55 -9.67
N ALA A 299 -20.26 -11.38 -9.17
CA ALA A 299 -19.45 -12.51 -8.73
C ALA A 299 -20.13 -13.22 -7.53
N SER A 300 -20.02 -14.55 -7.44
CA SER A 300 -20.48 -15.37 -6.30
C SER A 300 -19.64 -15.10 -5.04
N ARG A 301 -20.08 -15.53 -3.85
CA ARG A 301 -19.38 -15.17 -2.59
C ARG A 301 -18.05 -15.89 -2.44
N ASP A 302 -17.99 -17.14 -2.83
CA ASP A 302 -16.74 -17.92 -2.96
C ASP A 302 -15.74 -17.23 -3.89
N ALA A 303 -16.19 -16.76 -5.06
CA ALA A 303 -15.38 -15.97 -5.99
C ALA A 303 -14.80 -14.71 -5.35
N VAL A 304 -15.59 -14.00 -4.55
CA VAL A 304 -15.14 -12.82 -3.80
C VAL A 304 -14.08 -13.19 -2.77
N VAL A 305 -14.27 -14.28 -2.01
CA VAL A 305 -13.29 -14.74 -1.01
C VAL A 305 -11.98 -15.19 -1.67
N ILE A 306 -12.06 -15.92 -2.79
CA ILE A 306 -10.89 -16.32 -3.57
C ILE A 306 -10.18 -15.07 -4.11
N GLY A 307 -10.92 -14.13 -4.70
CA GLY A 307 -10.38 -12.87 -5.22
C GLY A 307 -9.69 -12.02 -4.15
N LEU A 308 -10.30 -11.91 -2.97
CA LEU A 308 -9.73 -11.24 -1.80
C LEU A 308 -8.43 -11.93 -1.37
N THR A 309 -8.44 -13.26 -1.28
CA THR A 309 -7.25 -14.06 -0.92
C THR A 309 -6.13 -13.87 -1.94
N LEU A 310 -6.45 -13.87 -3.23
CA LEU A 310 -5.47 -13.62 -4.28
C LEU A 310 -4.90 -12.21 -4.20
N GLY A 311 -5.72 -11.20 -3.86
CA GLY A 311 -5.27 -9.83 -3.62
C GLY A 311 -4.35 -9.69 -2.40
N LEU A 312 -4.62 -10.44 -1.33
CA LEU A 312 -3.73 -10.57 -0.16
C LEU A 312 -2.44 -11.32 -0.53
N ALA A 313 -2.53 -12.33 -1.37
CA ALA A 313 -1.41 -13.22 -1.72
C ALA A 313 -0.41 -12.61 -2.71
N VAL A 314 -0.53 -11.34 -3.09
CA VAL A 314 0.43 -10.66 -3.97
C VAL A 314 1.59 -10.17 -3.11
N PRO A 315 2.80 -10.75 -3.17
CA PRO A 315 3.84 -10.44 -2.19
C PRO A 315 4.18 -8.95 -2.08
N TYR A 316 4.26 -8.24 -3.22
CA TYR A 316 4.50 -6.80 -3.21
C TYR A 316 3.32 -6.00 -2.65
N ALA A 317 2.09 -6.37 -3.01
CA ALA A 317 0.89 -5.66 -2.56
C ALA A 317 0.63 -5.91 -1.06
N HIS A 318 1.00 -7.11 -0.58
CA HIS A 318 0.99 -7.48 0.83
C HIS A 318 2.00 -6.65 1.63
N TRP A 319 3.27 -6.69 1.23
CA TRP A 319 4.34 -5.92 1.88
C TRP A 319 4.03 -4.42 1.90
N THR A 320 3.62 -3.87 0.75
CA THR A 320 3.27 -2.45 0.70
C THR A 320 2.03 -2.14 1.53
N GLY A 321 1.09 -3.07 1.69
CA GLY A 321 -0.10 -2.95 2.53
C GLY A 321 0.18 -2.97 4.02
N ALA A 322 1.22 -3.68 4.43
CA ALA A 322 1.58 -3.87 5.83
C ALA A 322 2.50 -2.77 6.40
N VAL A 323 3.05 -1.89 5.55
CA VAL A 323 3.95 -0.79 5.95
C VAL A 323 3.32 0.58 5.69
N ALA A 324 3.72 1.60 6.46
CA ALA A 324 3.18 2.96 6.34
C ALA A 324 3.57 3.63 5.03
N LYS A 325 2.65 3.66 4.06
CA LYS A 325 2.78 4.29 2.74
C LYS A 325 1.48 5.00 2.37
N ASN A 326 1.37 5.48 1.13
CA ASN A 326 0.17 6.15 0.64
C ASN A 326 -0.53 5.45 -0.55
N ASP A 327 0.03 4.35 -1.06
CA ASP A 327 -0.45 3.71 -2.29
C ASP A 327 -1.85 3.08 -2.13
N TRP A 328 -2.14 2.45 -0.99
CA TRP A 328 -3.46 1.85 -0.76
C TRP A 328 -4.54 2.88 -0.43
N MET A 329 -4.17 4.05 0.10
CA MET A 329 -5.11 5.16 0.24
C MET A 329 -5.57 5.66 -1.14
N VAL A 330 -4.63 5.84 -2.08
CA VAL A 330 -4.96 6.13 -3.48
C VAL A 330 -5.85 5.04 -4.08
N ALA A 331 -5.49 3.75 -3.89
CA ALA A 331 -6.27 2.65 -4.43
C ALA A 331 -7.71 2.62 -3.89
N ALA A 332 -7.91 2.86 -2.59
CA ALA A 332 -9.23 2.89 -1.97
C ALA A 332 -10.12 3.98 -2.58
N TYR A 333 -9.58 5.19 -2.77
CA TYR A 333 -10.32 6.30 -3.38
C TYR A 333 -10.60 6.07 -4.87
N LEU A 334 -9.65 5.51 -5.64
CA LEU A 334 -9.88 5.15 -7.06
C LEU A 334 -11.00 4.10 -7.20
N LEU A 335 -11.00 3.07 -6.36
CA LEU A 335 -12.04 2.04 -6.33
C LEU A 335 -13.38 2.60 -5.84
N GLY A 336 -13.35 3.54 -4.90
CA GLY A 336 -14.53 4.31 -4.48
C GLY A 336 -15.12 5.10 -5.65
N THR A 337 -14.31 5.88 -6.37
CA THR A 337 -14.73 6.65 -7.55
C THR A 337 -15.30 5.76 -8.66
N LEU A 338 -14.71 4.57 -8.89
CA LEU A 338 -15.29 3.56 -9.80
C LEU A 338 -16.63 3.04 -9.29
N SER A 339 -16.74 2.75 -7.99
CA SER A 339 -17.99 2.29 -7.37
C SER A 339 -19.11 3.31 -7.54
N ALA A 340 -18.80 4.60 -7.33
CA ALA A 340 -19.74 5.69 -7.52
C ALA A 340 -20.21 5.81 -8.98
N TYR A 341 -19.32 5.63 -9.96
CA TYR A 341 -19.70 5.58 -11.37
C TYR A 341 -20.67 4.43 -11.67
N LEU A 342 -20.41 3.24 -11.11
CA LEU A 342 -21.28 2.09 -11.29
C LEU A 342 -22.65 2.26 -10.60
N GLU A 343 -22.72 2.94 -9.46
CA GLU A 343 -24.00 3.27 -8.81
C GLU A 343 -24.77 4.35 -9.58
N TRP A 344 -24.10 5.38 -10.12
CA TRP A 344 -24.74 6.33 -11.03
C TRP A 344 -25.33 5.60 -12.24
N ARG A 345 -24.58 4.68 -12.84
CA ARG A 345 -25.01 3.83 -13.95
C ARG A 345 -26.28 3.02 -13.63
N ARG A 346 -26.44 2.57 -12.38
CA ARG A 346 -27.58 1.76 -11.93
C ARG A 346 -28.80 2.60 -11.56
N THR A 347 -28.57 3.77 -10.97
CA THR A 347 -29.63 4.58 -10.35
C THR A 347 -29.96 5.86 -11.11
N SER A 348 -29.13 6.23 -12.08
CA SER A 348 -29.15 7.52 -12.79
C SER A 348 -29.05 8.76 -11.88
N HIS A 349 -28.74 8.59 -10.60
CA HIS A 349 -28.62 9.71 -9.66
C HIS A 349 -27.24 10.39 -9.78
N PHE A 350 -27.21 11.61 -10.32
CA PHE A 350 -25.99 12.38 -10.55
C PHE A 350 -25.15 12.63 -9.28
N ARG A 351 -25.77 12.62 -8.09
CA ARG A 351 -25.08 12.78 -6.80
C ARG A 351 -24.01 11.73 -6.56
N TRP A 352 -24.13 10.54 -7.14
CA TRP A 352 -23.06 9.55 -7.11
C TRP A 352 -21.82 10.02 -7.88
N LEU A 353 -21.97 10.67 -9.04
CA LEU A 353 -20.83 11.24 -9.76
C LEU A 353 -20.18 12.37 -8.96
N MET A 354 -20.97 13.21 -8.27
CA MET A 354 -20.41 14.22 -7.38
C MET A 354 -19.58 13.59 -6.25
N LEU A 355 -20.11 12.55 -5.60
CA LEU A 355 -19.40 11.83 -4.55
C LEU A 355 -18.10 11.18 -5.07
N GLY A 356 -18.14 10.59 -6.26
CA GLY A 356 -16.96 10.01 -6.88
C GLY A 356 -15.93 11.05 -7.35
N ALA A 357 -16.36 12.23 -7.80
CA ALA A 357 -15.48 13.36 -8.10
C ALA A 357 -14.78 13.91 -6.85
N PHE A 358 -15.48 13.93 -5.71
CA PHE A 358 -14.91 14.27 -4.42
C PHE A 358 -13.80 13.29 -4.03
N TRP A 359 -14.05 11.99 -4.10
CA TRP A 359 -13.04 10.95 -3.86
C TRP A 359 -11.88 10.99 -4.87
N ALA A 360 -12.15 11.32 -6.13
CA ALA A 360 -11.11 11.53 -7.14
C ALA A 360 -10.18 12.69 -6.77
N GLY A 361 -10.74 13.80 -6.27
CA GLY A 361 -9.96 14.93 -5.75
C GLY A 361 -9.08 14.53 -4.58
N VAL A 362 -9.60 13.70 -3.68
CA VAL A 362 -8.82 13.18 -2.55
C VAL A 362 -7.69 12.25 -3.02
N ALA A 363 -7.94 11.37 -4.00
CA ALA A 363 -6.89 10.51 -4.57
C ALA A 363 -5.73 11.35 -5.15
N ALA A 364 -6.04 12.42 -5.88
CA ALA A 364 -5.05 13.36 -6.38
C ALA A 364 -4.32 14.13 -5.26
N ALA A 365 -5.02 14.46 -4.17
CA ALA A 365 -4.43 15.10 -2.99
C ALA A 365 -3.48 14.18 -2.19
N VAL A 366 -3.56 12.86 -2.40
CA VAL A 366 -2.67 11.88 -1.77
C VAL A 366 -1.40 11.67 -2.59
N LYS A 367 -1.49 11.61 -3.92
CA LYS A 367 -0.32 11.34 -4.78
C LYS A 367 -0.55 11.73 -6.24
N TYR A 368 0.45 12.36 -6.88
CA TYR A 368 0.38 12.67 -8.32
C TYR A 368 0.17 11.43 -9.20
N THR A 369 0.74 10.28 -8.83
CA THR A 369 0.57 9.05 -9.62
C THR A 369 -0.85 8.49 -9.60
N ALA A 370 -1.75 9.03 -8.77
CA ALA A 370 -3.18 8.73 -8.84
C ALA A 370 -3.77 9.03 -10.23
N PHE A 371 -3.19 9.97 -10.97
CA PHE A 371 -3.63 10.31 -12.34
C PHE A 371 -3.59 9.13 -13.32
N LEU A 372 -2.76 8.11 -13.08
CA LEU A 372 -2.75 6.88 -13.88
C LEU A 372 -4.07 6.11 -13.77
N GLY A 373 -4.73 6.15 -12.61
CA GLY A 373 -6.07 5.59 -12.41
C GLY A 373 -7.20 6.60 -12.65
N LEU A 374 -6.96 7.89 -12.38
CA LEU A 374 -7.97 8.93 -12.63
C LEU A 374 -8.20 9.18 -14.11
N ALA A 375 -7.21 9.00 -14.99
CA ALA A 375 -7.40 9.16 -16.43
C ALA A 375 -8.50 8.24 -17.01
N PRO A 376 -8.48 6.90 -16.79
CA PRO A 376 -9.58 6.04 -17.22
C PRO A 376 -10.93 6.40 -16.59
N LEU A 377 -10.95 6.77 -15.31
CA LEU A 377 -12.17 7.16 -14.61
C LEU A 377 -12.72 8.48 -15.15
N GLY A 378 -11.87 9.46 -15.44
CA GLY A 378 -12.23 10.74 -16.04
C GLY A 378 -12.94 10.54 -17.37
N LEU A 379 -12.44 9.62 -18.21
CA LEU A 379 -13.11 9.27 -19.47
C LEU A 379 -14.50 8.65 -19.23
N LEU A 380 -14.66 7.77 -18.25
CA LEU A 380 -15.98 7.24 -17.86
C LEU A 380 -16.93 8.34 -17.36
N TYR A 381 -16.42 9.30 -16.59
CA TYR A 381 -17.21 10.43 -16.07
C TYR A 381 -17.58 11.39 -17.18
N LEU A 382 -16.70 11.68 -18.14
CA LEU A 382 -17.02 12.48 -19.33
C LEU A 382 -18.13 11.82 -20.16
N LEU A 383 -18.11 10.49 -20.31
CA LEU A 383 -19.20 9.76 -20.94
C LEU A 383 -20.51 9.86 -20.15
N ALA A 384 -20.45 9.93 -18.82
CA ALA A 384 -21.63 10.14 -17.99
C ALA A 384 -22.18 11.56 -18.11
N VAL A 385 -21.30 12.56 -18.10
CA VAL A 385 -21.63 13.98 -18.28
C VAL A 385 -22.30 14.23 -19.62
N ARG A 386 -21.81 13.61 -20.71
CA ARG A 386 -22.43 13.71 -22.04
C ARG A 386 -23.87 13.18 -22.10
N LYS A 387 -24.24 12.29 -21.18
CA LYS A 387 -25.61 11.75 -21.06
C LYS A 387 -26.50 12.56 -20.12
N HIS A 388 -25.96 13.60 -19.49
CA HIS A 388 -26.72 14.50 -18.62
C HIS A 388 -27.46 15.56 -19.46
N SER A 389 -28.62 16.03 -19.00
CA SER A 389 -29.44 17.03 -19.72
C SER A 389 -28.73 18.37 -19.91
N ASN A 390 -27.91 18.77 -18.93
CA ASN A 390 -27.00 19.92 -19.03
C ASN A 390 -25.55 19.42 -18.83
N PRO A 391 -24.82 19.06 -19.91
CA PRO A 391 -23.48 18.50 -19.81
C PRO A 391 -22.45 19.52 -19.32
N LEU A 392 -22.54 20.79 -19.74
CA LEU A 392 -21.60 21.82 -19.30
C LEU A 392 -21.78 22.12 -17.80
N GLY A 393 -23.02 22.30 -17.34
CA GLY A 393 -23.31 22.50 -15.92
C GLY A 393 -22.88 21.31 -15.06
N ALA A 394 -23.10 20.08 -15.54
CA ALA A 394 -22.61 18.86 -14.90
C ALA A 394 -21.07 18.83 -14.81
N LEU A 395 -20.37 19.16 -15.90
CA LEU A 395 -18.91 19.22 -15.92
C LEU A 395 -18.38 20.26 -14.92
N CYS A 396 -18.94 21.47 -14.94
CA CYS A 396 -18.59 22.54 -14.01
C CYS A 396 -18.81 22.11 -12.56
N LEU A 397 -19.94 21.46 -12.25
CA LEU A 397 -20.24 20.97 -10.90
C LEU A 397 -19.23 19.90 -10.45
N LEU A 398 -18.89 18.93 -11.31
CA LEU A 398 -17.87 17.93 -10.98
C LEU A 398 -16.48 18.58 -10.79
N ALA A 399 -16.13 19.57 -11.61
CA ALA A 399 -14.88 20.32 -11.48
C ALA A 399 -14.82 21.12 -10.17
N ILE A 400 -15.92 21.76 -9.76
CA ILE A 400 -16.03 22.46 -8.47
C ILE A 400 -15.87 21.49 -7.30
N VAL A 401 -16.42 20.29 -7.39
CA VAL A 401 -16.31 19.28 -6.33
C VAL A 401 -14.90 18.66 -6.27
N PHE A 402 -14.27 18.43 -7.42
CA PHE A 402 -12.91 17.89 -7.51
C PHE A 402 -11.84 18.91 -7.10
N GLY A 403 -11.96 20.15 -7.57
CA GLY A 403 -10.93 21.19 -7.57
C GLY A 403 -10.29 21.47 -6.20
N PRO A 404 -11.06 21.74 -5.13
CA PRO A 404 -10.51 22.15 -3.83
C PRO A 404 -9.49 21.17 -3.24
N LEU A 405 -9.67 19.86 -3.45
CA LEU A 405 -8.71 18.84 -3.00
C LEU A 405 -7.78 18.41 -4.13
N GLY A 406 -8.32 18.15 -5.31
CA GLY A 406 -7.58 17.59 -6.44
C GLY A 406 -6.52 18.53 -7.00
N LEU A 407 -6.70 19.84 -6.84
CA LEU A 407 -5.77 20.86 -7.32
C LEU A 407 -5.04 21.59 -6.19
N TYR A 408 -5.33 21.31 -4.91
CA TYR A 408 -4.77 22.04 -3.77
C TYR A 408 -3.24 22.17 -3.85
N TRP A 409 -2.54 21.04 -3.96
CA TRP A 409 -1.08 21.02 -4.00
C TRP A 409 -0.52 21.62 -5.28
N SER A 410 -1.18 21.41 -6.41
CA SER A 410 -0.76 22.00 -7.68
C SER A 410 -0.89 23.52 -7.68
N VAL A 411 -1.99 24.05 -7.16
CA VAL A 411 -2.17 25.50 -6.99
C VAL A 411 -1.11 26.05 -6.04
N ARG A 412 -0.92 25.41 -4.88
CA ARG A 412 0.11 25.79 -3.91
C ARG A 412 1.51 25.83 -4.54
N ASN A 413 1.86 24.82 -5.32
CA ASN A 413 3.17 24.70 -5.94
C ASN A 413 3.35 25.67 -7.11
N THR A 414 2.30 25.95 -7.88
CA THR A 414 2.32 27.03 -8.89
C THR A 414 2.58 28.38 -8.24
N VAL A 415 1.89 28.70 -7.14
CA VAL A 415 2.07 29.99 -6.44
C VAL A 415 3.48 30.11 -5.84
N ARG A 416 4.04 29.02 -5.30
CA ARG A 416 5.36 29.05 -4.64
C ARG A 416 6.55 28.93 -5.60
N PHE A 417 6.43 28.09 -6.62
CA PHE A 417 7.55 27.66 -7.45
C PHE A 417 7.35 27.94 -8.94
N GLY A 418 6.21 28.51 -9.33
CA GLY A 418 5.84 28.65 -10.74
C GLY A 418 5.60 27.31 -11.45
N ASN A 419 5.43 26.22 -10.69
CA ASN A 419 5.37 24.86 -11.22
C ASN A 419 4.32 23.99 -10.50
N PRO A 420 3.22 23.57 -11.18
CA PRO A 420 2.11 22.83 -10.57
C PRO A 420 2.45 21.38 -10.16
N ILE A 421 3.58 20.85 -10.61
CA ILE A 421 4.02 19.47 -10.36
C ILE A 421 5.38 19.41 -9.66
N TYR A 422 5.84 20.52 -9.07
CA TYR A 422 7.06 20.58 -8.28
C TYR A 422 7.08 19.44 -7.23
N PRO A 423 8.23 18.75 -7.01
CA PRO A 423 9.58 19.04 -7.51
C PRO A 423 9.89 18.52 -8.93
N HIS A 424 8.96 17.86 -9.62
CA HIS A 424 9.15 17.47 -11.02
C HIS A 424 9.10 18.69 -11.94
N ARG A 425 9.87 18.75 -13.02
CA ARG A 425 9.80 19.88 -13.97
C ARG A 425 8.83 19.60 -15.11
N LEU A 426 8.13 20.63 -15.59
CA LEU A 426 7.22 20.55 -16.74
C LEU A 426 7.93 20.14 -18.05
N ASN A 427 9.16 20.65 -18.23
CA ASN A 427 9.99 20.41 -19.42
C ASN A 427 10.98 19.26 -19.22
N GLU A 428 10.98 18.60 -18.06
CA GLU A 428 11.69 17.34 -17.94
C GLU A 428 10.91 16.31 -18.78
N PRO A 429 11.49 15.76 -19.85
CA PRO A 429 10.90 14.56 -20.44
C PRO A 429 10.74 13.56 -19.29
N VAL A 430 9.56 12.91 -19.19
CA VAL A 430 9.26 11.88 -18.16
C VAL A 430 10.56 11.14 -17.84
N PRO A 431 11.16 11.34 -16.66
CA PRO A 431 12.61 11.31 -16.52
C PRO A 431 13.19 10.03 -17.12
N PRO A 432 13.96 10.11 -18.22
CA PRO A 432 14.76 8.98 -18.69
C PRO A 432 15.80 8.57 -17.63
N LYS A 433 16.06 9.48 -16.68
CA LYS A 433 16.91 9.33 -15.50
C LYS A 433 16.20 8.93 -14.21
N SER A 434 14.91 8.57 -14.23
CA SER A 434 14.44 7.69 -13.16
C SER A 434 15.19 6.38 -13.38
N ARG A 435 15.80 5.79 -12.34
CA ARG A 435 16.42 4.45 -12.43
C ARG A 435 15.56 3.51 -13.31
N SER A 436 14.23 3.60 -13.16
CA SER A 436 13.22 2.90 -13.96
C SER A 436 13.27 3.09 -15.49
N ALA A 437 13.59 4.27 -16.05
CA ALA A 437 13.66 4.46 -17.50
C ALA A 437 15.01 4.04 -18.10
N SER A 438 16.08 4.17 -17.32
CA SER A 438 17.41 3.63 -17.66
C SER A 438 17.41 2.09 -17.68
N PHE A 439 16.55 1.44 -16.87
CA PHE A 439 16.48 -0.02 -16.75
C PHE A 439 15.86 -0.78 -17.93
N TYR A 440 15.11 -0.11 -18.82
CA TYR A 440 14.49 -0.79 -19.97
C TYR A 440 15.21 -0.52 -21.30
N GLY A 441 16.17 0.40 -21.36
CA GLY A 441 16.88 0.77 -22.59
C GLY A 441 15.94 1.35 -23.67
N PRO A 442 16.47 1.77 -24.83
CA PRO A 442 15.68 2.20 -25.98
C PRO A 442 15.02 0.99 -26.65
N GLN A 443 14.04 0.39 -25.99
CA GLN A 443 13.19 -0.63 -26.59
C GLN A 443 12.08 0.04 -27.38
N GLY A 444 11.82 -0.45 -28.60
CA GLY A 444 10.64 -0.05 -29.37
C GLY A 444 9.35 -0.34 -28.59
N LEU A 445 8.33 0.50 -28.81
CA LEU A 445 7.03 0.44 -28.12
C LEU A 445 6.41 -0.97 -28.05
N PRO A 446 6.41 -1.80 -29.12
CA PRO A 446 5.83 -3.15 -29.05
C PRO A 446 6.56 -4.05 -28.04
N ARG A 447 7.89 -3.98 -28.02
CA ARG A 447 8.72 -4.75 -27.09
C ARG A 447 8.47 -4.32 -25.65
N ARG A 448 8.30 -3.01 -25.42
CA ARG A 448 7.98 -2.46 -24.09
C ARG A 448 6.63 -2.98 -23.58
N LEU A 449 5.59 -2.99 -24.41
CA LEU A 449 4.26 -3.47 -24.03
C LEU A 449 4.23 -4.95 -23.63
N VAL A 450 5.06 -5.78 -24.27
CA VAL A 450 5.11 -7.23 -24.02
C VAL A 450 6.08 -7.57 -22.88
N LEU A 451 7.30 -7.03 -22.89
CA LEU A 451 8.34 -7.44 -21.95
C LEU A 451 8.21 -6.78 -20.59
N THR A 452 7.60 -5.60 -20.49
CA THR A 452 7.52 -4.88 -19.22
C THR A 452 6.64 -5.62 -18.21
N PRO A 453 5.40 -6.04 -18.53
CA PRO A 453 4.58 -6.81 -17.59
C PRO A 453 5.29 -8.09 -17.14
N TRP A 454 5.98 -8.78 -18.06
CA TRP A 454 6.73 -10.00 -17.77
C TRP A 454 7.92 -9.74 -16.83
N ALA A 455 8.70 -8.69 -17.10
CA ALA A 455 9.85 -8.30 -16.29
C ALA A 455 9.43 -7.83 -14.89
N VAL A 456 8.35 -7.06 -14.80
CA VAL A 456 7.75 -6.67 -13.53
C VAL A 456 7.29 -7.91 -12.76
N HIS A 457 6.59 -8.84 -13.43
CA HIS A 457 6.04 -10.04 -12.80
C HIS A 457 7.10 -11.00 -12.27
N PHE A 458 8.14 -11.34 -13.04
CA PHE A 458 9.11 -12.39 -12.65
C PHE A 458 10.39 -11.82 -12.01
N ARG A 459 10.85 -10.65 -12.46
CA ARG A 459 12.16 -10.11 -12.06
C ARG A 459 12.09 -9.06 -10.97
N GLY A 460 10.91 -8.59 -10.58
CA GLY A 460 10.81 -7.48 -9.63
C GLY A 460 11.33 -6.16 -10.20
N ARG A 461 11.47 -6.03 -11.53
CA ARG A 461 11.96 -4.79 -12.11
C ARG A 461 10.94 -3.68 -11.88
N GLY A 462 11.37 -2.58 -11.26
CA GLY A 462 10.51 -1.44 -10.95
C GLY A 462 9.72 -1.58 -9.64
N THR A 463 10.04 -2.54 -8.77
CA THR A 463 9.52 -2.58 -7.39
C THR A 463 10.53 -2.04 -6.40
N SER A 464 10.06 -1.29 -5.39
CA SER A 464 10.89 -0.82 -4.28
C SER A 464 11.33 -1.94 -3.33
N ALA A 465 10.69 -3.11 -3.42
CA ALA A 465 11.18 -4.35 -2.83
C ALA A 465 11.77 -5.17 -3.99
N GLU A 466 13.08 -5.37 -4.05
CA GLU A 466 13.79 -6.07 -5.14
C GLU A 466 13.57 -7.59 -5.06
N THR A 467 12.31 -8.01 -5.04
CA THR A 467 11.90 -9.38 -4.82
C THR A 467 11.60 -10.01 -6.16
N ARG A 468 12.06 -11.25 -6.38
CA ARG A 468 11.65 -12.01 -7.56
C ARG A 468 10.21 -12.48 -7.37
N ASN A 469 9.44 -12.47 -8.45
CA ASN A 469 8.02 -12.82 -8.43
C ASN A 469 7.14 -11.91 -7.53
N PRO A 470 7.25 -10.56 -7.60
CA PRO A 470 6.49 -9.65 -6.71
C PRO A 470 4.97 -9.77 -6.84
N LEU A 471 4.47 -10.35 -7.94
CA LEU A 471 3.04 -10.56 -8.18
C LEU A 471 2.56 -11.98 -7.80
N GLY A 472 3.44 -12.82 -7.26
CA GLY A 472 3.17 -14.26 -7.07
C GLY A 472 2.97 -14.98 -8.41
N LEU A 473 2.47 -16.21 -8.40
CA LEU A 473 2.26 -17.00 -9.63
C LEU A 473 0.79 -17.17 -10.04
N ALA A 474 -0.16 -16.65 -9.25
CA ALA A 474 -1.59 -16.91 -9.47
C ALA A 474 -2.12 -16.40 -10.83
N LEU A 475 -1.65 -15.23 -11.31
CA LEU A 475 -2.07 -14.70 -12.62
C LEU A 475 -1.52 -15.54 -13.78
N VAL A 476 -0.29 -16.07 -13.65
CA VAL A 476 0.30 -16.96 -14.65
C VAL A 476 -0.44 -18.29 -14.65
N PHE A 477 -0.59 -18.91 -13.48
CA PHE A 477 -1.37 -20.13 -13.29
C PHE A 477 -2.76 -20.05 -13.93
N THR A 478 -3.47 -18.93 -13.77
CA THR A 478 -4.83 -18.77 -14.27
C THR A 478 -4.94 -18.24 -15.70
N LEU A 479 -3.83 -17.99 -16.40
CA LEU A 479 -3.84 -17.33 -17.71
C LEU A 479 -4.77 -18.00 -18.74
N PRO A 480 -4.74 -19.34 -18.96
CA PRO A 480 -5.68 -19.97 -19.90
C PRO A 480 -7.14 -19.89 -19.46
N LEU A 481 -7.43 -19.77 -18.16
CA LEU A 481 -8.80 -19.66 -17.67
C LEU A 481 -9.48 -18.38 -18.13
N TRP A 482 -8.70 -17.33 -18.42
CA TRP A 482 -9.24 -16.09 -18.98
C TRP A 482 -9.84 -16.28 -20.37
N TRP A 483 -9.37 -17.27 -21.12
CA TRP A 483 -9.92 -17.68 -22.41
C TRP A 483 -10.93 -18.84 -22.29
N LEU A 484 -10.62 -19.87 -21.50
CA LEU A 484 -11.44 -21.08 -21.34
C LEU A 484 -12.77 -20.82 -20.62
N LEU A 485 -12.81 -19.83 -19.74
CA LEU A 485 -13.99 -19.40 -19.00
C LEU A 485 -14.23 -17.92 -19.31
N ARG A 486 -14.60 -17.66 -20.56
CA ARG A 486 -14.87 -16.30 -21.01
C ARG A 486 -16.24 -15.89 -20.48
N ARG A 487 -16.25 -14.88 -19.61
CA ARG A 487 -17.50 -14.27 -19.18
C ARG A 487 -18.12 -13.49 -20.34
N SER A 488 -19.42 -13.66 -20.57
CA SER A 488 -20.14 -12.85 -21.53
C SER A 488 -20.10 -11.38 -21.07
N SER A 489 -19.37 -10.53 -21.80
CA SER A 489 -19.16 -9.09 -21.48
C SER A 489 -20.39 -8.23 -21.80
N GLN A 490 -21.59 -8.80 -21.76
CA GLN A 490 -22.80 -8.03 -22.02
C GLN A 490 -23.15 -7.09 -20.86
N ARG A 491 -22.62 -7.34 -19.65
CA ARG A 491 -22.82 -6.45 -18.51
C ARG A 491 -21.98 -5.19 -18.61
N PRO A 492 -22.60 -4.00 -18.64
CA PRO A 492 -21.87 -2.76 -18.82
C PRO A 492 -20.98 -2.40 -17.62
N GLU A 493 -21.19 -3.00 -16.44
CA GLU A 493 -20.32 -2.89 -15.25
C GLU A 493 -18.95 -3.54 -15.51
N LEU A 494 -18.95 -4.76 -16.05
CA LEU A 494 -17.72 -5.48 -16.38
C LEU A 494 -16.90 -4.75 -17.46
N ARG A 495 -17.56 -4.11 -18.43
CA ARG A 495 -16.88 -3.28 -19.43
C ARG A 495 -16.18 -2.09 -18.81
N ALA A 496 -16.82 -1.41 -17.87
CA ALA A 496 -16.21 -0.27 -17.16
C ALA A 496 -15.02 -0.72 -16.29
N VAL A 497 -15.14 -1.86 -15.61
CA VAL A 497 -14.04 -2.46 -14.83
C VAL A 497 -12.88 -2.87 -15.74
N ALA A 498 -13.16 -3.55 -16.86
CA ALA A 498 -12.15 -3.96 -17.83
C ALA A 498 -11.46 -2.73 -18.47
N TRP A 499 -12.23 -1.69 -18.79
CA TRP A 499 -11.70 -0.41 -19.26
C TRP A 499 -10.74 0.23 -18.25
N PHE A 500 -11.18 0.36 -17.00
CA PHE A 500 -10.36 0.90 -15.92
C PHE A 500 -9.08 0.10 -15.75
N CYS A 501 -9.15 -1.23 -15.69
CA CYS A 501 -7.98 -2.09 -15.55
C CYS A 501 -7.03 -1.98 -16.74
N GLY A 502 -7.55 -2.14 -17.96
CA GLY A 502 -6.76 -2.16 -19.19
C GLY A 502 -6.04 -0.84 -19.43
N LEU A 503 -6.76 0.29 -19.32
CA LEU A 503 -6.15 1.60 -19.54
C LEU A 503 -5.19 2.00 -18.42
N SER A 504 -5.49 1.68 -17.15
CA SER A 504 -4.55 1.96 -16.04
C SER A 504 -3.24 1.18 -16.22
N LEU A 505 -3.31 -0.10 -16.60
CA LEU A 505 -2.13 -0.94 -16.84
C LEU A 505 -1.35 -0.49 -18.07
N LEU A 506 -2.05 -0.07 -19.13
CA LEU A 506 -1.43 0.50 -20.31
C LEU A 506 -0.66 1.78 -19.96
N LEU A 507 -1.31 2.75 -19.31
CA LEU A 507 -0.70 4.01 -18.91
C LEU A 507 0.50 3.78 -17.97
N ALA A 508 0.38 2.88 -17.00
CA ALA A 508 1.50 2.54 -16.15
C ALA A 508 2.66 1.92 -16.93
N THR A 509 2.39 1.01 -17.87
CA THR A 509 3.44 0.41 -18.71
C THR A 509 4.18 1.47 -19.54
N LEU A 510 3.45 2.46 -20.05
CA LEU A 510 3.97 3.53 -20.91
C LEU A 510 4.67 4.67 -20.14
N ILE A 511 4.19 5.01 -18.95
CA ILE A 511 4.66 6.20 -18.22
C ILE A 511 5.52 5.78 -17.02
N PHE A 512 5.01 4.91 -16.14
CA PHE A 512 5.67 4.50 -14.90
C PHE A 512 5.47 3.00 -14.61
N PRO A 513 6.36 2.12 -15.09
CA PRO A 513 6.17 0.67 -15.01
C PRO A 513 6.49 0.12 -13.60
N GLN A 514 5.73 0.57 -12.59
CA GLN A 514 5.86 0.16 -11.20
C GLN A 514 4.52 -0.39 -10.68
N ILE A 515 4.56 -1.52 -9.98
CA ILE A 515 3.37 -2.22 -9.47
C ILE A 515 2.54 -1.32 -8.53
N ARG A 516 3.20 -0.51 -7.69
CA ARG A 516 2.51 0.35 -6.70
C ARG A 516 1.51 1.34 -7.31
N PHE A 517 1.69 1.73 -8.57
CA PHE A 517 0.79 2.69 -9.21
C PHE A 517 -0.46 2.07 -9.82
N VAL A 518 -0.54 0.75 -9.87
CA VAL A 518 -1.67 0.00 -10.46
C VAL A 518 -2.34 -0.94 -9.47
N LEU A 519 -2.14 -0.75 -8.16
CA LEU A 519 -2.72 -1.62 -7.12
C LEU A 519 -4.25 -1.75 -7.23
N ALA A 520 -4.96 -0.66 -7.53
CA ALA A 520 -6.42 -0.70 -7.74
C ALA A 520 -6.81 -1.60 -8.93
N ALA A 521 -6.14 -1.44 -10.07
CA ALA A 521 -6.39 -2.24 -11.27
C ALA A 521 -6.02 -3.72 -11.04
N LEU A 522 -4.86 -3.98 -10.43
CA LEU A 522 -4.42 -5.33 -10.09
C LEU A 522 -5.39 -6.02 -9.13
N LEU A 523 -5.86 -5.32 -8.10
CA LEU A 523 -6.83 -5.88 -7.16
C LEU A 523 -8.11 -6.35 -7.87
N LEU A 524 -8.64 -5.54 -8.80
CA LEU A 524 -9.81 -5.92 -9.59
C LEU A 524 -9.53 -7.11 -10.53
N LEU A 525 -8.33 -7.21 -11.10
CA LEU A 525 -7.92 -8.39 -11.84
C LEU A 525 -7.91 -9.66 -10.97
N PHE A 526 -7.50 -9.58 -9.70
CA PHE A 526 -7.56 -10.72 -8.79
C PHE A 526 -8.99 -11.12 -8.45
N PHE A 527 -9.92 -10.18 -8.28
CA PHE A 527 -11.35 -10.51 -8.13
C PHE A 527 -11.93 -11.18 -9.38
N LEU A 528 -11.58 -10.69 -10.57
CA LEU A 528 -11.97 -11.31 -11.84
C LEU A 528 -11.35 -12.71 -12.02
N THR A 529 -10.13 -12.92 -11.53
CA THR A 529 -9.47 -14.24 -11.52
C THR A 529 -10.16 -15.19 -10.53
N GLY A 530 -10.48 -14.71 -9.32
CA GLY A 530 -11.20 -15.51 -8.31
C GLY A 530 -12.57 -15.98 -8.81
N GLU A 531 -13.24 -15.16 -9.62
CA GLU A 531 -14.48 -15.56 -10.29
C GLU A 531 -14.32 -16.73 -11.25
N ARG A 532 -13.24 -16.75 -12.04
CA ARG A 532 -12.95 -17.84 -12.98
C ARG A 532 -12.57 -19.12 -12.26
N LEU A 533 -11.83 -19.03 -11.14
CA LEU A 533 -11.51 -20.18 -10.30
C LEU A 533 -12.76 -20.78 -9.65
N ALA A 534 -13.67 -19.93 -9.15
CA ALA A 534 -14.94 -20.39 -8.60
C ALA A 534 -15.81 -21.05 -9.70
N ALA A 535 -15.86 -20.47 -10.90
CA ALA A 535 -16.56 -21.05 -12.03
C ALA A 535 -15.96 -22.40 -12.44
N LEU A 536 -14.63 -22.51 -12.48
CA LEU A 536 -13.91 -23.74 -12.78
C LEU A 536 -14.26 -24.86 -11.80
N ASP A 537 -14.25 -24.59 -10.50
CA ASP A 537 -14.56 -25.58 -9.45
C ASP A 537 -16.00 -26.09 -9.55
N ARG A 538 -16.94 -25.25 -10.03
CA ARG A 538 -18.33 -25.65 -10.29
C ARG A 538 -18.47 -26.51 -11.56
N PHE A 539 -17.86 -26.09 -12.66
CA PHE A 539 -18.02 -26.74 -13.97
C PHE A 539 -17.14 -27.98 -14.17
N CYS A 540 -16.03 -28.08 -13.45
CA CYS A 540 -15.10 -29.20 -13.54
C CYS A 540 -15.05 -29.91 -12.18
N GLN A 541 -15.58 -31.12 -12.10
CA GLN A 541 -15.45 -31.99 -10.94
C GLN A 541 -14.43 -33.11 -11.19
N GLY A 542 -14.00 -33.82 -10.14
CA GLY A 542 -13.04 -34.92 -10.21
C GLY A 542 -11.58 -34.48 -10.19
N TRP A 543 -10.69 -35.28 -10.81
CA TRP A 543 -9.23 -35.13 -10.73
C TRP A 543 -8.73 -33.74 -11.19
N LEU A 544 -9.32 -33.17 -12.24
CA LEU A 544 -8.92 -31.86 -12.77
C LEU A 544 -9.16 -30.72 -11.77
N SER A 545 -10.25 -30.82 -11.00
CA SER A 545 -10.56 -29.88 -9.91
C SER A 545 -9.55 -30.00 -8.76
N GLN A 546 -9.10 -31.22 -8.46
CA GLN A 546 -8.10 -31.49 -7.43
C GLN A 546 -6.74 -30.93 -7.84
N LEU A 547 -6.30 -31.15 -9.08
CA LEU A 547 -5.06 -30.57 -9.59
C LEU A 547 -5.09 -29.04 -9.60
N THR A 548 -6.23 -28.45 -9.94
CA THR A 548 -6.43 -26.99 -9.87
C THR A 548 -6.26 -26.48 -8.43
N ARG A 549 -6.88 -27.15 -7.45
CA ARG A 549 -6.73 -26.79 -6.03
C ARG A 549 -5.30 -26.95 -5.54
N LEU A 550 -4.61 -28.00 -5.95
CA LEU A 550 -3.19 -28.21 -5.63
C LEU A 550 -2.30 -27.13 -6.24
N ALA A 551 -2.52 -26.78 -7.50
CA ALA A 551 -1.79 -25.70 -8.17
C ALA A 551 -2.04 -24.34 -7.51
N LEU A 552 -3.29 -24.04 -7.11
CA LEU A 552 -3.60 -22.85 -6.34
C LEU A 552 -2.93 -22.86 -4.96
N ALA A 553 -2.99 -23.99 -4.24
CA ALA A 553 -2.33 -24.13 -2.95
C ALA A 553 -0.81 -23.90 -3.06
N SER A 554 -0.18 -24.43 -4.11
CA SER A 554 1.23 -24.16 -4.42
C SER A 554 1.50 -22.68 -4.71
N CYS A 555 0.63 -22.01 -5.48
CA CYS A 555 0.75 -20.56 -5.71
C CYS A 555 0.67 -19.75 -4.40
N LEU A 556 -0.32 -20.07 -3.56
CA LEU A 556 -0.53 -19.39 -2.27
C LEU A 556 0.63 -19.67 -1.31
N ALA A 557 1.14 -20.90 -1.28
CA ALA A 557 2.31 -21.28 -0.48
C ALA A 557 3.56 -20.53 -0.93
N LEU A 558 3.82 -20.44 -2.23
CA LEU A 558 4.95 -19.67 -2.76
C LEU A 558 4.82 -18.20 -2.41
N SER A 559 3.63 -17.61 -2.57
CA SER A 559 3.37 -16.23 -2.20
C SER A 559 3.60 -15.99 -0.71
N LEU A 560 3.11 -16.88 0.16
CA LEU A 560 3.32 -16.81 1.60
C LEU A 560 4.81 -16.96 1.95
N ALA A 561 5.52 -17.83 1.25
CA ALA A 561 6.96 -18.01 1.39
C ALA A 561 7.72 -16.70 1.11
N ILE A 562 7.38 -16.03 0.00
CA ILE A 562 7.96 -14.73 -0.36
C ILE A 562 7.59 -13.67 0.70
N VAL A 563 6.32 -13.56 1.08
CA VAL A 563 5.88 -12.60 2.12
C VAL A 563 6.64 -12.81 3.42
N TRP A 564 6.82 -14.05 3.86
CA TRP A 564 7.50 -14.35 5.10
C TRP A 564 8.99 -13.97 5.04
N ILE A 565 9.67 -14.25 3.93
CA ILE A 565 11.05 -13.80 3.67
C ILE A 565 11.17 -12.27 3.78
N LEU A 566 10.17 -11.53 3.32
CA LEU A 566 10.21 -10.07 3.29
C LEU A 566 9.85 -9.41 4.62
N GLU A 567 8.98 -10.06 5.39
CA GLU A 567 8.29 -9.41 6.50
C GLU A 567 8.63 -10.00 7.86
N VAL A 568 9.21 -11.21 7.92
CA VAL A 568 9.47 -11.93 9.17
C VAL A 568 10.96 -12.08 9.40
N ASN A 569 11.43 -11.51 10.51
CA ASN A 569 12.79 -11.65 10.99
C ASN A 569 12.82 -12.01 12.48
N ARG A 570 13.96 -12.57 12.90
CA ARG A 570 14.18 -12.99 14.29
C ARG A 570 14.00 -11.85 15.31
N PRO A 571 14.50 -10.62 15.08
CA PRO A 571 14.24 -9.50 15.98
C PRO A 571 12.76 -9.20 16.19
N GLN A 572 11.91 -9.28 15.15
CA GLN A 572 10.45 -9.11 15.31
C GLN A 572 9.85 -10.22 16.18
N LEU A 573 10.22 -11.48 15.95
CA LEU A 573 9.70 -12.59 16.77
C LEU A 573 10.10 -12.42 18.24
N SER A 574 11.31 -11.93 18.51
CA SER A 574 11.75 -11.59 19.87
C SER A 574 10.93 -10.45 20.48
N LEU A 575 10.60 -9.42 19.69
CA LEU A 575 9.76 -8.31 20.12
C LEU A 575 8.35 -8.80 20.51
N PHE A 576 7.71 -9.61 19.67
CA PHE A 576 6.36 -10.11 19.92
C PHE A 576 6.29 -11.24 20.95
N THR A 577 7.41 -11.86 21.31
CA THR A 577 7.49 -12.79 22.45
C THR A 577 7.92 -12.10 23.74
N PHE A 578 7.97 -10.76 23.76
CA PHE A 578 8.40 -9.93 24.88
C PHE A 578 9.82 -10.25 25.39
N ARG A 579 10.66 -10.83 24.52
CA ARG A 579 12.07 -11.17 24.83
C ARG A 579 13.04 -10.05 24.53
N SER A 580 12.64 -9.06 23.74
CA SER A 580 13.45 -7.87 23.42
C SER A 580 12.63 -6.59 23.51
N SER A 581 13.30 -5.51 23.90
CA SER A 581 12.69 -4.18 23.91
C SER A 581 12.54 -3.59 22.50
N ARG A 582 11.79 -2.48 22.39
CA ARG A 582 11.66 -1.71 21.14
C ARG A 582 13.01 -1.21 20.61
N ALA A 583 13.86 -0.68 21.48
CA ALA A 583 15.16 -0.15 21.10
C ALA A 583 16.10 -1.28 20.67
N GLU A 584 16.08 -2.41 21.37
CA GLU A 584 16.86 -3.59 21.01
C GLU A 584 16.43 -4.17 19.66
N TYR A 585 15.12 -4.27 19.41
CA TYR A 585 14.59 -4.65 18.09
C TYR A 585 15.16 -3.74 17.00
N LEU A 586 15.12 -2.42 17.17
CA LEU A 586 15.62 -1.46 16.19
C LEU A 586 17.14 -1.57 15.99
N ARG A 587 17.94 -1.75 17.05
CA ARG A 587 19.40 -1.97 16.93
C ARG A 587 19.74 -3.22 16.11
N GLN A 588 18.94 -4.27 16.23
CA GLN A 588 19.15 -5.53 15.51
C GLN A 588 18.61 -5.48 14.07
N ALA A 589 17.44 -4.88 13.88
CA ALA A 589 16.71 -4.92 12.60
C ALA A 589 16.98 -3.74 11.67
N LEU A 590 17.48 -2.61 12.18
CA LEU A 590 17.71 -1.39 11.42
C LEU A 590 19.16 -0.94 11.59
N ALA A 591 20.01 -1.29 10.62
CA ALA A 591 21.45 -1.01 10.65
C ALA A 591 21.81 0.44 11.04
N PRO A 592 21.13 1.48 10.53
CA PRO A 592 21.47 2.86 10.90
C PRO A 592 21.04 3.31 12.29
N TYR A 593 20.23 2.53 13.02
CA TYR A 593 19.60 2.99 14.26
C TYR A 593 20.60 3.34 15.36
N GLY A 594 21.73 2.64 15.48
CA GLY A 594 22.75 2.94 16.50
C GLY A 594 23.29 4.36 16.38
N SER A 595 23.65 4.79 15.17
CA SER A 595 24.10 6.16 14.90
C SER A 595 23.03 7.21 15.22
N LEU A 596 21.76 6.91 14.97
CA LEU A 596 20.64 7.82 15.24
C LEU A 596 20.33 7.92 16.73
N GLU A 597 20.43 6.81 17.44
CA GLU A 597 20.29 6.78 18.90
C GLU A 597 21.42 7.58 19.58
N ALA A 598 22.66 7.51 19.07
CA ALA A 598 23.76 8.33 19.54
C ALA A 598 23.47 9.83 19.30
N LEU A 599 23.03 10.19 18.08
CA LEU A 599 22.67 11.57 17.75
C LEU A 599 21.54 12.13 18.60
N GLN A 600 20.55 11.31 19.01
CA GLN A 600 19.49 11.76 19.92
C GLN A 600 20.01 12.26 21.27
N ARG A 601 21.22 11.86 21.69
CA ARG A 601 21.85 12.31 22.94
C ARG A 601 22.82 13.47 22.75
N LEU A 602 23.27 13.69 21.51
CA LEU A 602 24.39 14.58 21.21
C LEU A 602 23.96 15.85 20.45
N ALA A 603 22.99 15.73 19.55
CA ALA A 603 22.53 16.85 18.72
C ALA A 603 21.50 17.71 19.45
N GLY A 604 21.72 19.03 19.43
CA GLY A 604 20.78 20.05 19.86
C GLY A 604 19.79 20.44 18.75
N PRO A 605 18.74 21.21 19.10
CA PRO A 605 17.66 21.58 18.17
C PRO A 605 18.13 22.43 16.99
N ASP A 606 19.31 23.04 17.10
CA ASP A 606 19.86 23.88 16.04
C ASP A 606 20.79 23.16 15.07
N ASP A 607 21.26 21.98 15.44
CA ASP A 607 22.25 21.21 14.70
C ASP A 607 21.64 20.63 13.41
N ARG A 608 22.39 20.76 12.32
CA ARG A 608 22.14 20.15 11.03
C ARG A 608 22.97 18.89 10.90
N ILE A 609 22.33 17.86 10.36
CA ILE A 609 22.93 16.54 10.25
C ILE A 609 22.88 16.14 8.79
N LEU A 610 24.04 15.77 8.23
CA LEU A 610 24.12 15.12 6.93
C LEU A 610 24.52 13.66 7.11
N ALA A 611 23.70 12.76 6.59
CA ALA A 611 23.90 11.33 6.69
C ALA A 611 24.01 10.69 5.30
N ILE A 612 25.03 9.87 5.11
CA ILE A 612 25.28 9.15 3.87
C ILE A 612 24.89 7.68 4.04
N ASP A 613 24.06 7.18 3.13
CA ASP A 613 23.40 5.88 3.16
C ASP A 613 22.59 5.59 4.44
N ASN A 614 22.28 6.62 5.21
CA ASN A 614 21.34 6.56 6.32
C ASN A 614 20.23 7.57 6.09
N CYS A 615 19.11 7.10 5.54
CA CYS A 615 17.89 7.89 5.35
C CYS A 615 16.78 7.53 6.35
N SER A 616 17.14 6.99 7.53
CA SER A 616 16.17 6.59 8.55
C SER A 616 15.68 7.78 9.38
N ARG A 617 15.26 8.84 8.69
CA ARG A 617 14.94 10.18 9.21
C ARG A 617 13.95 10.16 10.36
N LEU A 618 13.02 9.21 10.37
CA LEU A 618 12.04 9.03 11.45
C LEU A 618 12.67 8.91 12.85
N TYR A 619 13.85 8.32 12.93
CA TYR A 619 14.55 8.10 14.20
C TYR A 619 15.65 9.14 14.45
N ALA A 620 15.82 10.12 13.58
CA ALA A 620 16.70 11.26 13.82
C ALA A 620 16.08 12.21 14.86
N PRO A 621 16.89 12.94 15.64
CA PRO A 621 16.39 13.87 16.65
C PRO A 621 15.56 15.03 16.09
N PHE A 622 15.93 15.54 14.90
CA PHE A 622 15.24 16.62 14.20
C PHE A 622 15.04 16.25 12.73
N PRO A 623 13.96 15.51 12.40
CA PRO A 623 13.69 15.03 11.04
C PRO A 623 13.77 16.11 9.96
N GLU A 624 13.33 17.32 10.27
CA GLU A 624 13.32 18.49 9.37
C GLU A 624 14.71 19.10 9.13
N ARG A 625 15.72 18.76 9.92
CA ARG A 625 17.13 19.20 9.77
C ARG A 625 18.08 18.05 9.42
N PHE A 626 17.53 16.85 9.17
CA PHE A 626 18.28 15.65 8.83
C PHE A 626 18.29 15.45 7.31
N SER A 627 19.38 15.90 6.69
CA SER A 627 19.68 15.67 5.28
C SER A 627 20.24 14.26 5.11
N CYS A 628 19.80 13.56 4.06
CA CYS A 628 20.35 12.25 3.76
C CYS A 628 20.51 12.05 2.25
N GLU A 629 21.55 11.32 1.86
CA GLU A 629 21.71 10.82 0.51
C GLU A 629 22.05 9.34 0.46
N TYR A 630 21.62 8.69 -0.61
CA TYR A 630 21.89 7.27 -0.84
C TYR A 630 22.80 7.10 -2.04
N ILE A 631 24.06 6.80 -1.80
CA ILE A 631 25.07 6.56 -2.84
C ILE A 631 24.82 5.18 -3.48
N GLY A 632 24.37 4.21 -2.69
CA GLY A 632 24.09 2.84 -3.16
C GLY A 632 25.29 2.18 -3.83
N GLU A 633 25.03 1.41 -4.90
CA GLU A 633 26.02 0.65 -5.68
C GLU A 633 26.53 1.37 -6.94
N SER A 634 26.16 2.64 -7.17
CA SER A 634 26.57 3.40 -8.37
C SER A 634 27.25 4.71 -7.98
N PRO A 635 28.53 4.66 -7.56
CA PRO A 635 29.19 5.77 -6.88
C PRO A 635 29.38 7.01 -7.76
N GLU A 636 29.70 6.81 -9.05
CA GLU A 636 30.22 7.85 -9.94
C GLU A 636 29.27 9.06 -10.11
N VAL A 637 27.99 8.84 -10.36
CA VAL A 637 26.99 9.91 -10.54
C VAL A 637 26.59 10.55 -9.20
N MET A 638 26.70 9.78 -8.12
CA MET A 638 26.28 10.21 -6.79
C MET A 638 27.34 11.06 -6.08
N TRP A 639 28.61 10.92 -6.43
CA TRP A 639 29.70 11.73 -5.86
C TRP A 639 29.51 13.23 -6.09
N GLU A 640 29.01 13.65 -7.26
CA GLU A 640 28.74 15.06 -7.53
C GLU A 640 27.62 15.62 -6.64
N GLN A 641 26.59 14.81 -6.35
CA GLN A 641 25.50 15.21 -5.47
C GLN A 641 25.97 15.30 -4.01
N VAL A 642 26.74 14.30 -3.56
CA VAL A 642 27.32 14.29 -2.22
C VAL A 642 28.30 15.45 -2.04
N THR A 643 29.17 15.70 -3.02
CA THR A 643 30.09 16.84 -3.01
C THR A 643 29.33 18.16 -2.90
N ARG A 644 28.28 18.33 -3.72
CA ARG A 644 27.43 19.52 -3.64
C ARG A 644 26.81 19.68 -2.26
N LEU A 645 26.28 18.61 -1.67
CA LEU A 645 25.65 18.68 -0.35
C LEU A 645 26.63 19.00 0.76
N VAL A 646 27.79 18.34 0.79
CA VAL A 646 28.87 18.61 1.75
C VAL A 646 29.34 20.08 1.63
N SER A 647 29.31 20.64 0.41
CA SER A 647 29.74 22.02 0.14
C SER A 647 28.63 23.09 0.26
N SER A 648 27.36 22.72 0.35
CA SER A 648 26.25 23.69 0.24
C SER A 648 25.81 24.28 1.56
N LEU A 649 25.96 23.54 2.66
CA LEU A 649 25.54 23.94 4.00
C LEU A 649 26.62 23.55 4.99
N ASP A 650 26.73 24.32 6.07
CA ASP A 650 27.46 23.87 7.26
C ASP A 650 26.60 22.87 8.02
N TYR A 651 27.20 21.73 8.34
CA TYR A 651 26.63 20.68 9.19
C TYR A 651 27.47 20.60 10.45
N GLU A 652 26.82 20.32 11.58
CA GLU A 652 27.42 20.09 12.89
C GLU A 652 27.71 18.60 13.13
N TYR A 653 27.00 17.72 12.42
CA TYR A 653 27.27 16.29 12.42
C TYR A 653 27.25 15.68 11.03
N LEU A 654 28.19 14.75 10.81
CA LEU A 654 28.24 13.88 9.65
C LEU A 654 28.09 12.42 10.07
N VAL A 655 27.21 11.68 9.40
CA VAL A 655 27.07 10.23 9.58
C VAL A 655 27.55 9.53 8.31
N LEU A 656 28.64 8.79 8.42
CA LEU A 656 29.27 8.10 7.30
C LEU A 656 29.21 6.58 7.50
N PRO A 657 28.96 5.78 6.45
CA PRO A 657 28.94 4.33 6.55
C PRO A 657 30.36 3.78 6.80
N VAL A 658 30.49 2.64 7.48
CA VAL A 658 31.77 1.94 7.67
C VAL A 658 32.00 0.98 6.50
N ARG A 659 32.52 1.50 5.39
CA ARG A 659 32.85 0.73 4.17
C ARG A 659 34.03 1.36 3.42
N PRO A 660 34.70 0.65 2.47
CA PRO A 660 35.89 1.16 1.80
C PRO A 660 35.70 2.55 1.15
N GLU A 661 34.52 2.84 0.63
CA GLU A 661 34.18 4.13 0.03
C GLU A 661 34.10 5.28 1.06
N ALA A 662 33.99 4.96 2.35
CA ALA A 662 33.96 5.93 3.44
C ALA A 662 35.25 6.74 3.53
N ALA A 663 36.41 6.15 3.22
CA ALA A 663 37.67 6.88 3.21
C ALA A 663 37.66 8.03 2.18
N ALA A 664 37.01 7.81 1.03
CA ALA A 664 36.82 8.87 0.04
C ALA A 664 35.83 9.95 0.51
N LEU A 665 34.76 9.55 1.21
CA LEU A 665 33.81 10.51 1.83
C LEU A 665 34.45 11.34 2.93
N GLU A 666 35.27 10.71 3.78
CA GLU A 666 36.02 11.36 4.84
C GLU A 666 37.04 12.33 4.26
N LYS A 667 37.82 11.90 3.27
CA LYS A 667 38.78 12.78 2.57
C LYS A 667 38.11 13.94 1.83
N LEU A 668 36.91 13.72 1.28
CA LEU A 668 36.13 14.78 0.64
C LEU A 668 35.63 15.78 1.69
N SER A 669 35.11 15.28 2.81
CA SER A 669 34.54 16.09 3.89
C SER A 669 35.62 16.85 4.66
N SER A 670 36.81 16.27 4.82
CA SER A 670 37.94 16.88 5.52
C SER A 670 38.49 18.13 4.82
N ARG A 671 38.17 18.33 3.53
CA ARG A 671 38.48 19.57 2.81
C ARG A 671 37.73 20.78 3.35
N ARG A 672 36.60 20.57 4.05
CA ARG A 672 35.76 21.63 4.60
C ARG A 672 35.63 21.56 6.12
N TYR A 673 35.69 20.37 6.70
CA TYR A 673 35.42 20.14 8.10
C TYR A 673 36.61 19.48 8.80
N MET A 674 36.92 19.91 10.02
CA MET A 674 37.63 19.03 10.95
C MET A 674 36.65 17.98 11.46
N LEU A 675 37.00 16.71 11.32
CA LEU A 675 36.14 15.57 11.67
C LEU A 675 36.60 14.96 13.00
N GLU A 676 35.77 15.04 14.03
CA GLU A 676 36.00 14.41 15.34
C GLU A 676 35.04 13.21 15.51
N PRO A 677 35.52 11.96 15.47
CA PRO A 677 34.65 10.80 15.64
C PRO A 677 34.14 10.70 17.08
N ILE A 678 32.82 10.76 17.28
CA ILE A 678 32.17 10.74 18.60
C ILE A 678 31.38 9.46 18.86
N TYR A 679 31.05 8.71 17.82
CA TYR A 679 30.39 7.40 17.91
C TYR A 679 30.80 6.53 16.73
N ARG A 680 30.95 5.23 16.97
CA ARG A 680 31.23 4.23 15.94
C ARG A 680 30.56 2.92 16.30
N ASP A 681 29.90 2.32 15.32
CA ASP A 681 29.49 0.91 15.36
C ASP A 681 29.96 0.16 14.10
N ARG A 682 29.44 -1.04 13.90
CA ARG A 682 29.79 -1.88 12.74
C ARG A 682 29.31 -1.33 11.40
N TRP A 683 28.38 -0.37 11.40
CA TRP A 683 27.72 0.14 10.21
C TRP A 683 28.02 1.60 9.93
N TYR A 684 28.15 2.45 10.95
CA TYR A 684 28.31 3.89 10.79
C TYR A 684 29.28 4.50 11.81
N VAL A 685 29.88 5.63 11.40
CA VAL A 685 30.62 6.56 12.26
C VAL A 685 29.86 7.88 12.27
N VAL A 686 29.71 8.46 13.47
CA VAL A 686 29.22 9.84 13.63
C VAL A 686 30.41 10.73 13.94
N TYR A 687 30.56 11.76 13.14
CA TYR A 687 31.56 12.81 13.31
C TYR A 687 30.88 14.08 13.80
N ARG A 688 31.46 14.72 14.82
CA ARG A 688 31.25 16.15 15.06
C ARG A 688 32.15 16.92 14.11
N THR A 689 31.60 17.94 13.48
CA THR A 689 32.31 18.76 12.49
C THR A 689 32.62 20.13 13.06
N ARG A 690 33.76 20.70 12.63
CA ARG A 690 34.05 22.13 12.78
C ARG A 690 34.49 22.68 11.43
N THR A 691 33.81 23.71 10.93
CA THR A 691 34.14 24.30 9.63
C THR A 691 35.55 24.89 9.67
N ILE A 692 36.37 24.52 8.70
CA ILE A 692 37.70 25.09 8.50
C ILE A 692 37.49 26.50 7.95
N GLY A 693 37.86 27.52 8.73
CA GLY A 693 37.72 28.91 8.31
C GLY A 693 38.46 29.19 7.00
N PRO A 694 38.02 30.16 6.17
CA PRO A 694 38.55 30.42 4.82
C PRO A 694 40.02 30.87 4.72
N GLY A 695 40.84 30.70 5.76
CA GLY A 695 42.27 31.00 5.78
C GLY A 695 43.15 29.95 6.48
N ALA A 696 42.59 28.83 6.94
CA ALA A 696 43.37 27.73 7.50
C ALA A 696 43.70 26.73 6.38
N SER A 697 44.82 26.93 5.71
CA SER A 697 45.39 25.90 4.83
C SER A 697 45.62 24.63 5.66
N PRO A 698 45.25 23.43 5.15
CA PRO A 698 45.63 22.19 5.80
C PRO A 698 47.15 22.16 5.85
N GLY A 699 47.72 22.15 7.06
CA GLY A 699 49.16 21.98 7.23
C GLY A 699 49.63 20.71 6.49
N PRO A 700 50.83 20.71 5.90
CA PRO A 700 51.32 19.56 5.15
C PRO A 700 51.28 18.31 6.03
N GLU A 701 50.65 17.25 5.50
CA GLU A 701 50.56 15.92 6.13
C GLU A 701 51.96 15.45 6.56
N SER A 702 52.11 15.11 7.84
CA SER A 702 53.28 14.41 8.40
C SER A 702 52.97 12.93 8.61
#